data_AF-A0A9C6WCV8-F1
#
_entry.id   AF-A0A9C6WCV8-F1
#
_cell.length_a   1.000
_cell.length_b   1.000
_cell.length_c   1.000
_cell.angle_alpha   90.00
_cell.angle_beta   90.00
_cell.angle_gamma   90.00
#
_symmetry.space_group_name_H-M   'P 1'
#
loop_
_entity.id
_entity.type
_entity.pdbx_description
1 polymer ?
#
loop_
_entity_poly.entity_id
_entity_poly.type
_entity_poly.pdbx_seq_one_letter_code
_entity_poly.pdbx_strand_id
1 'polypeptide(L)'
;MHWLYRFFFICLLDLGVLAHVRLAELNYGSTPDYELNYRSTPDYERYCPPEDFEHSYLSNGENNSLIKETHVNHFRRTKIGKRATMRDLCLDSSGLPVQRQCEDYYGSAIWKPLDNISCNAGNNLSWGLNQLHEELLRGDDEQIILTRLQHSLSEAHGQLTPVDVYITAQICNSFVEKERYNEALGTNLISICSEIMNINETVLELSAKVNATNVLLVHFDKYMDAISEQFVSEERCGNVFMNASRESSGAYVELHNYSDIGVQALISRNLSVFYVNPSCSNITGLAIYSVAGPDRISTSKDFWFRFVYANESIENLKLESDLETAVYITDSEYVSRLLSNDLPYVVFKIYENDALFLDDSEEHKKRFRSKVLSGKLLGDLDTQRNYSMQLLLRKPKELDVQCRRWHNHHWRYYGVYDSIDSTISEDYVLCVGYEWPMGTNVRIQWKSIKNNIEYCAAEDFEHTYKIKSENGSLSTELHINHFRRTNLNILATMKDLCLDSSGLPVQRLCKNNNGTAIWEPLDNISCNAGNNLSWGLNQLYDNIFRGDDVQVILTRLQHSLIEARGQLTPIDVYITAQIFTTFVEQKIYYKALGLNWISICSEIMNSNETVLEVSAKVNATNVLLDSFDKYMDAISEQFLSVERCGNVFINLLRESNGANVQLHNYSDIGVQALISRNLSVFYVNPSCYNITGLAIYSAAGLDRISTSKDFWFRFVYANESIENIMLESDLETAVYMTDKFMSQLVGIDLPYVVLKIYENDALFMEYSLERKRRVRSRVISGKLLGDHGTQRPYGMQLLLRKPKELAGACRQWDNDHWQYEGVTTSNDTNISKDYVLCIGYEWPMGTNVQLQWESHEKNTKENSSEYCAAEDFEHTYKIKSENGSLSIKTHINHFKRTNLNILATMEDLCLDSRGLPVHRLCENKNGIATWGPLQNIYSVENKAKRSFYLKSANQ
;
A
#
# COMPACT_ATOMS: atom_id res chain seq x y z
N MET A 1 34.08 -50.96 -65.23
CA MET A 1 34.53 -51.16 -63.83
C MET A 1 34.22 -50.01 -62.87
N HIS A 2 33.95 -48.77 -63.31
CA HIS A 2 33.55 -47.69 -62.39
C HIS A 2 32.07 -47.68 -61.96
N TRP A 3 31.23 -48.53 -62.55
CA TRP A 3 29.80 -48.62 -62.23
C TRP A 3 29.48 -49.63 -61.11
N LEU A 4 30.36 -50.62 -60.87
CA LEU A 4 30.19 -51.63 -59.81
C LEU A 4 30.59 -51.14 -58.42
N TYR A 5 31.44 -50.10 -58.32
CA TYR A 5 31.85 -49.53 -57.03
C TYR A 5 30.80 -48.58 -56.41
N ARG A 6 29.90 -47.97 -57.22
CA ARG A 6 28.84 -47.10 -56.70
C ARG A 6 27.62 -47.86 -56.16
N PHE A 7 27.36 -49.08 -56.63
CA PHE A 7 26.24 -49.89 -56.14
C PHE A 7 26.56 -50.58 -54.79
N PHE A 8 27.83 -50.89 -54.51
CA PHE A 8 28.22 -51.54 -53.26
C PHE A 8 28.24 -50.60 -52.04
N PHE A 9 28.41 -49.29 -52.26
CA PHE A 9 28.44 -48.31 -51.17
C PHE A 9 27.05 -47.86 -50.70
N ILE A 10 26.03 -47.97 -51.57
CA ILE A 10 24.65 -47.58 -51.24
C ILE A 10 23.95 -48.70 -50.44
N CYS A 11 24.25 -49.97 -50.71
CA CYS A 11 23.63 -51.09 -49.96
C CYS A 11 24.21 -51.33 -48.55
N LEU A 12 25.41 -50.82 -48.22
CA LEU A 12 26.03 -50.99 -46.90
C LEU A 12 25.61 -49.92 -45.87
N LEU A 13 25.08 -48.78 -46.31
CA LEU A 13 24.56 -47.73 -45.43
C LEU A 13 23.13 -48.01 -44.94
N ASP A 14 22.31 -48.73 -45.72
CA ASP A 14 20.94 -49.09 -45.31
C ASP A 14 20.85 -50.29 -44.35
N LEU A 15 21.90 -51.12 -44.26
CA LEU A 15 21.96 -52.27 -43.33
C LEU A 15 22.52 -51.90 -41.93
N GLY A 16 23.16 -50.74 -41.78
CA GLY A 16 23.65 -50.25 -40.48
C GLY A 16 22.57 -49.56 -39.63
N VAL A 17 21.53 -49.01 -40.25
CA VAL A 17 20.48 -48.24 -39.56
C VAL A 17 19.35 -49.15 -39.04
N LEU A 18 19.17 -50.35 -39.61
CA LEU A 18 18.15 -51.31 -39.16
C LEU A 18 18.57 -52.19 -37.96
N ALA A 19 19.84 -52.13 -37.51
CA ALA A 19 20.36 -52.97 -36.43
C ALA A 19 20.48 -52.26 -35.06
N HIS A 20 20.19 -50.96 -34.94
CA HIS A 20 20.15 -50.26 -33.65
C HIS A 20 18.76 -49.85 -33.16
N VAL A 21 17.72 -50.05 -33.97
CA VAL A 21 16.33 -49.73 -33.57
C VAL A 21 15.60 -50.91 -32.90
N ARG A 22 16.24 -52.08 -32.75
CA ARG A 22 15.58 -53.31 -32.21
C ARG A 22 16.05 -53.77 -30.81
N LEU A 23 16.63 -52.88 -30.00
CA LEU A 23 17.12 -53.24 -28.66
C LEU A 23 16.64 -52.32 -27.51
N ALA A 24 15.58 -51.53 -27.71
CA ALA A 24 15.02 -50.68 -26.64
C ALA A 24 13.48 -50.73 -26.52
N GLU A 25 12.84 -51.83 -26.93
CA GLU A 25 11.48 -52.17 -26.48
C GLU A 25 11.58 -53.34 -25.50
N LEU A 26 11.69 -53.06 -24.20
CA LEU A 26 11.30 -53.92 -23.07
C LEU A 26 11.60 -53.19 -21.73
N ASN A 27 10.73 -52.26 -21.31
CA ASN A 27 10.06 -52.26 -19.99
C ASN A 27 9.33 -50.94 -19.70
N TYR A 28 8.04 -51.09 -19.38
CA TYR A 28 7.07 -50.13 -18.85
C TYR A 28 7.58 -49.38 -17.59
N GLY A 29 7.12 -48.19 -17.21
CA GLY A 29 6.05 -47.33 -17.74
C GLY A 29 5.83 -46.11 -16.84
N SER A 30 5.36 -45.01 -17.42
CA SER A 30 4.54 -43.92 -16.87
C SER A 30 4.62 -42.73 -17.84
N THR A 31 3.48 -42.15 -18.17
CA THR A 31 3.23 -41.20 -19.26
C THR A 31 3.78 -39.79 -19.00
N PRO A 32 4.49 -39.19 -19.97
CA PRO A 32 4.46 -37.74 -20.19
C PRO A 32 3.91 -37.40 -21.59
N ASP A 33 3.09 -36.36 -21.65
CA ASP A 33 2.56 -35.76 -22.89
C ASP A 33 3.72 -35.27 -23.79
N TYR A 34 3.85 -35.86 -24.98
CA TYR A 34 4.72 -35.38 -26.05
C TYR A 34 3.88 -34.85 -27.21
N GLU A 35 4.05 -33.57 -27.51
CA GLU A 35 3.60 -32.95 -28.76
C GLU A 35 4.23 -33.65 -29.97
N LEU A 36 3.40 -34.01 -30.94
CA LEU A 36 3.78 -34.62 -32.20
C LEU A 36 4.56 -33.64 -33.07
N ASN A 37 5.86 -33.91 -33.23
CA ASN A 37 6.77 -33.22 -34.14
C ASN A 37 6.40 -33.57 -35.60
N TYR A 38 5.59 -32.72 -36.25
CA TYR A 38 5.40 -32.77 -37.70
C TYR A 38 6.63 -32.16 -38.38
N ARG A 39 7.27 -32.93 -39.28
CA ARG A 39 8.26 -32.40 -40.24
C ARG A 39 7.63 -31.26 -41.02
N SER A 40 8.02 -30.02 -40.71
CA SER A 40 7.63 -28.81 -41.44
C SER A 40 8.22 -28.82 -42.84
N THR A 41 7.33 -28.84 -43.84
CA THR A 41 7.62 -28.27 -45.16
C THR A 41 7.83 -26.75 -45.00
N PRO A 42 8.55 -26.06 -45.92
CA PRO A 42 8.81 -24.64 -45.77
C PRO A 42 7.48 -23.87 -45.75
N ASP A 43 7.14 -23.34 -44.58
CA ASP A 43 5.91 -22.59 -44.36
C ASP A 43 6.02 -21.28 -45.14
N TYR A 44 5.30 -21.17 -46.26
CA TYR A 44 5.13 -19.88 -46.93
C TYR A 44 4.44 -18.97 -45.91
N GLU A 45 5.16 -17.98 -45.38
CA GLU A 45 4.58 -17.01 -44.46
C GLU A 45 3.38 -16.32 -45.13
N ARG A 46 2.18 -16.63 -44.65
CA ARG A 46 0.92 -16.09 -45.17
C ARG A 46 0.50 -14.86 -44.36
N TYR A 47 -0.05 -13.87 -45.06
CA TYR A 47 -0.38 -12.54 -44.52
C TYR A 47 -1.77 -12.11 -44.99
N CYS A 48 -2.53 -11.46 -44.12
CA CYS A 48 -3.73 -10.74 -44.52
C CYS A 48 -3.32 -9.51 -45.35
N PRO A 49 -3.98 -9.25 -46.50
CA PRO A 49 -3.67 -8.10 -47.34
C PRO A 49 -4.03 -6.80 -46.62
N PRO A 50 -3.38 -5.67 -46.95
CA PRO A 50 -3.82 -4.37 -46.45
C PRO A 50 -5.26 -4.07 -46.91
N GLU A 51 -6.07 -3.44 -46.06
CA GLU A 51 -7.50 -3.20 -46.29
C GLU A 51 -7.91 -1.82 -45.75
N ASP A 52 -8.63 -1.05 -46.56
CA ASP A 52 -9.28 0.19 -46.11
C ASP A 52 -10.55 -0.14 -45.33
N PHE A 53 -10.78 0.54 -44.22
CA PHE A 53 -11.88 0.29 -43.31
C PHE A 53 -12.57 1.59 -42.89
N GLU A 54 -13.87 1.66 -43.09
CA GLU A 54 -14.70 2.82 -42.73
C GLU A 54 -15.20 2.69 -41.29
N HIS A 55 -15.00 3.73 -40.49
CA HIS A 55 -15.50 3.80 -39.10
C HIS A 55 -15.99 5.22 -38.78
N SER A 56 -16.49 5.46 -37.57
CA SER A 56 -16.90 6.80 -37.14
C SER A 56 -16.13 7.27 -35.89
N TYR A 57 -15.76 8.54 -35.83
CA TYR A 57 -15.32 9.19 -34.59
C TYR A 57 -16.50 9.80 -33.84
N LEU A 58 -16.45 9.70 -32.51
CA LEU A 58 -17.39 10.34 -31.60
C LEU A 58 -16.81 11.69 -31.14
N SER A 59 -17.50 12.79 -31.43
CA SER A 59 -17.14 14.12 -30.95
C SER A 59 -18.33 14.79 -30.25
N ASN A 60 -18.04 15.65 -29.27
CA ASN A 60 -19.08 16.44 -28.60
C ASN A 60 -19.37 17.69 -29.44
N GLY A 61 -20.61 17.83 -29.91
CA GLY A 61 -21.09 19.06 -30.52
C GLY A 61 -21.33 20.18 -29.50
N GLU A 62 -21.61 21.39 -29.99
CA GLU A 62 -21.80 22.62 -29.19
C GLU A 62 -22.89 22.50 -28.10
N ASN A 63 -23.80 21.53 -28.21
CA ASN A 63 -24.89 21.29 -27.26
C ASN A 63 -24.75 19.97 -26.45
N ASN A 64 -23.54 19.42 -26.29
CA ASN A 64 -23.30 18.07 -25.72
C ASN A 64 -23.99 16.92 -26.49
N SER A 65 -24.41 17.16 -27.75
CA SER A 65 -24.90 16.11 -28.64
C SER A 65 -23.73 15.37 -29.28
N LEU A 66 -23.72 14.04 -29.23
CA LEU A 66 -22.74 13.19 -29.91
C LEU A 66 -22.84 13.33 -31.43
N ILE A 67 -21.80 13.88 -32.06
CA ILE A 67 -21.62 13.95 -33.51
C ILE A 67 -20.80 12.73 -33.94
N LYS A 68 -21.24 12.07 -35.01
CA LYS A 68 -20.52 10.97 -35.65
C LYS A 68 -19.92 11.45 -36.96
N GLU A 69 -18.59 11.45 -37.04
CA GLU A 69 -17.86 11.79 -38.26
C GLU A 69 -17.30 10.52 -38.89
N THR A 70 -17.71 10.22 -40.12
CA THR A 70 -17.21 9.05 -40.87
C THR A 70 -15.77 9.29 -41.32
N HIS A 71 -14.89 8.32 -41.07
CA HIS A 71 -13.48 8.32 -41.44
C HIS A 71 -13.10 7.01 -42.11
N VAL A 72 -12.30 7.08 -43.18
CA VAL A 72 -11.73 5.90 -43.85
C VAL A 72 -10.30 5.74 -43.37
N ASN A 73 -10.04 4.63 -42.68
CA ASN A 73 -8.76 4.28 -42.10
C ASN A 73 -8.19 3.04 -42.79
N HIS A 74 -7.00 2.59 -42.41
CA HIS A 74 -6.27 1.55 -43.13
C HIS A 74 -5.64 0.52 -42.18
N PHE A 75 -5.91 -0.77 -42.42
CA PHE A 75 -5.19 -1.88 -41.82
C PHE A 75 -4.00 -2.28 -42.70
N ARG A 76 -2.84 -2.40 -42.09
CA ARG A 76 -1.60 -2.81 -42.77
C ARG A 76 -1.54 -4.33 -42.96
N ARG A 77 -0.73 -4.76 -43.93
CA ARG A 77 -0.41 -6.18 -44.13
C ARG A 77 0.07 -6.82 -42.82
N THR A 78 -0.56 -7.91 -42.41
CA THR A 78 -0.34 -8.52 -41.08
C THR A 78 -0.22 -10.04 -41.18
N LYS A 79 0.73 -10.62 -40.43
CA LYS A 79 0.98 -12.07 -40.42
C LYS A 79 -0.18 -12.83 -39.77
N ILE A 80 -0.48 -14.04 -40.25
CA ILE A 80 -1.45 -14.93 -39.60
C ILE A 80 -1.13 -15.08 -38.11
N GLY A 81 -2.19 -15.05 -37.28
CA GLY A 81 -2.09 -15.17 -35.82
C GLY A 81 -1.77 -13.87 -35.11
N LYS A 82 -1.43 -12.79 -35.84
CA LYS A 82 -1.18 -11.46 -35.26
C LYS A 82 -2.43 -10.58 -35.33
N ARG A 83 -2.45 -9.57 -34.46
CA ARG A 83 -3.44 -8.49 -34.46
C ARG A 83 -2.84 -7.23 -35.04
N ALA A 84 -3.63 -6.48 -35.78
CA ALA A 84 -3.25 -5.19 -36.33
C ALA A 84 -4.12 -4.08 -35.77
N THR A 85 -3.54 -2.89 -35.70
CA THR A 85 -4.26 -1.65 -35.43
C THR A 85 -4.43 -0.88 -36.72
N MET A 86 -5.40 0.03 -36.74
CA MET A 86 -5.55 0.95 -37.86
C MET A 86 -4.41 1.99 -37.86
N ARG A 87 -4.13 2.57 -39.02
CA ARG A 87 -3.08 3.59 -39.20
C ARG A 87 -3.33 4.86 -38.36
N ASP A 88 -4.54 5.40 -38.44
CA ASP A 88 -4.95 6.53 -37.61
C ASP A 88 -5.55 5.99 -36.30
N LEU A 89 -5.35 6.71 -35.19
CA LEU A 89 -5.78 6.23 -33.87
C LEU A 89 -7.29 6.11 -33.78
N CYS A 90 -7.78 4.90 -33.55
CA CYS A 90 -9.18 4.58 -33.31
C CYS A 90 -9.24 3.92 -31.92
N LEU A 91 -9.69 4.66 -30.91
CA LEU A 91 -9.69 4.16 -29.53
C LEU A 91 -11.09 3.69 -29.11
N ASP A 92 -11.15 2.61 -28.35
CA ASP A 92 -12.38 2.15 -27.72
C ASP A 92 -12.73 2.99 -26.47
N SER A 93 -13.81 2.63 -25.78
CA SER A 93 -14.26 3.33 -24.57
C SER A 93 -13.29 3.20 -23.38
N SER A 94 -12.36 2.24 -23.42
CA SER A 94 -11.31 2.08 -22.41
C SER A 94 -10.01 2.79 -22.76
N GLY A 95 -9.98 3.50 -23.91
CA GLY A 95 -8.80 4.21 -24.37
C GLY A 95 -7.75 3.29 -25.00
N LEU A 96 -8.12 2.07 -25.40
CA LEU A 96 -7.25 1.11 -26.08
C LEU A 96 -7.46 1.19 -27.60
N PRO A 97 -6.42 0.94 -28.41
CA PRO A 97 -6.58 0.96 -29.86
C PRO A 97 -7.38 -0.25 -30.32
N VAL A 98 -8.32 -0.02 -31.24
CA VAL A 98 -9.11 -1.09 -31.85
C VAL A 98 -8.20 -2.00 -32.67
N GLN A 99 -8.29 -3.31 -32.40
CA GLN A 99 -7.46 -4.34 -33.03
C GLN A 99 -8.28 -5.30 -33.89
N ARG A 100 -7.72 -5.71 -35.02
CA ARG A 100 -8.27 -6.74 -35.92
C ARG A 100 -7.32 -7.92 -35.99
N GLN A 101 -7.85 -9.14 -35.85
CA GLN A 101 -7.04 -10.36 -35.93
C GLN A 101 -6.93 -10.86 -37.38
N CYS A 102 -5.74 -11.27 -37.78
CA CYS A 102 -5.50 -12.01 -39.02
C CYS A 102 -5.55 -13.52 -38.70
N GLU A 103 -6.51 -14.25 -39.28
CA GLU A 103 -6.76 -15.67 -38.97
C GLU A 103 -6.45 -16.56 -40.19
N ASP A 104 -6.06 -17.82 -39.95
CA ASP A 104 -6.01 -18.83 -41.00
C ASP A 104 -7.39 -19.46 -41.17
N TYR A 105 -7.99 -19.28 -42.33
CA TYR A 105 -9.26 -19.90 -42.70
C TYR A 105 -9.05 -20.80 -43.91
N TYR A 106 -9.03 -22.11 -43.65
CA TYR A 106 -8.83 -23.16 -44.67
C TYR A 106 -7.58 -22.95 -45.55
N GLY A 107 -6.48 -22.49 -44.97
CA GLY A 107 -5.23 -22.28 -45.69
C GLY A 107 -5.06 -20.86 -46.25
N SER A 108 -6.05 -19.97 -46.09
CA SER A 108 -5.99 -18.58 -46.55
C SER A 108 -5.93 -17.62 -45.36
N ALA A 109 -5.05 -16.61 -45.46
CA ALA A 109 -5.00 -15.52 -44.48
C ALA A 109 -6.18 -14.57 -44.71
N ILE A 110 -7.11 -14.49 -43.76
CA ILE A 110 -8.26 -13.59 -43.82
C ILE A 110 -8.37 -12.72 -42.57
N TRP A 111 -8.88 -11.51 -42.76
CA TRP A 111 -9.20 -10.64 -41.63
C TRP A 111 -10.48 -11.09 -40.94
N LYS A 112 -10.46 -11.13 -39.60
CA LYS A 112 -11.67 -11.31 -38.80
C LYS A 112 -12.66 -10.16 -39.04
N PRO A 113 -13.96 -10.40 -39.24
CA PRO A 113 -14.93 -9.33 -39.46
C PRO A 113 -15.00 -8.37 -38.27
N LEU A 114 -15.20 -7.08 -38.56
CA LEU A 114 -15.45 -6.01 -37.60
C LEU A 114 -16.70 -5.24 -38.05
N ASP A 115 -17.72 -5.14 -37.21
CA ASP A 115 -18.98 -4.50 -37.55
C ASP A 115 -19.17 -3.19 -36.77
N ASN A 116 -19.54 -2.11 -37.48
CA ASN A 116 -19.96 -0.80 -36.94
C ASN A 116 -19.12 -0.26 -35.76
N ILE A 117 -17.86 0.09 -36.05
CA ILE A 117 -16.96 0.66 -35.04
C ILE A 117 -17.19 2.17 -34.89
N SER A 118 -17.43 2.62 -33.66
CA SER A 118 -17.38 4.02 -33.26
C SER A 118 -16.23 4.22 -32.27
N CYS A 119 -15.31 5.15 -32.57
CA CYS A 119 -14.07 5.35 -31.82
C CYS A 119 -13.99 6.73 -31.19
N ASN A 120 -13.21 6.83 -30.12
CA ASN A 120 -12.72 8.07 -29.56
C ASN A 120 -11.39 8.46 -30.22
N ALA A 121 -11.13 9.76 -30.34
CA ALA A 121 -9.84 10.28 -30.76
C ALA A 121 -8.82 10.23 -29.61
N GLY A 122 -7.54 10.04 -29.93
CA GLY A 122 -6.44 10.18 -28.96
C GLY A 122 -6.20 11.64 -28.57
N ASN A 123 -5.51 11.84 -27.44
CA ASN A 123 -5.03 13.18 -27.06
C ASN A 123 -3.84 13.60 -27.94
N ASN A 124 -3.34 14.83 -27.78
CA ASN A 124 -2.22 15.34 -28.57
C ASN A 124 -0.95 14.49 -28.43
N LEU A 125 -0.67 13.97 -27.23
CA LEU A 125 0.49 13.11 -26.98
C LEU A 125 0.33 11.79 -27.73
N SER A 126 -0.81 11.11 -27.61
CA SER A 126 -1.09 9.85 -28.31
C SER A 126 -0.95 10.01 -29.82
N TRP A 127 -1.46 11.11 -30.38
CA TRP A 127 -1.28 11.45 -31.79
C TRP A 127 0.19 11.66 -32.16
N GLY A 128 0.94 12.40 -31.35
CA GLY A 128 2.37 12.61 -31.54
C GLY A 128 3.16 11.29 -31.51
N LEU A 129 2.84 10.40 -30.56
CA LEU A 129 3.45 9.07 -30.46
C LEU A 129 3.07 8.18 -31.65
N ASN A 130 1.81 8.20 -32.09
CA ASN A 130 1.39 7.44 -33.26
C ASN A 130 2.10 7.94 -34.53
N GLN A 131 2.27 9.26 -34.66
CA GLN A 131 3.04 9.84 -35.76
C GLN A 131 4.51 9.39 -35.72
N LEU A 132 5.15 9.36 -34.54
CA LEU A 132 6.52 8.83 -34.40
C LEU A 132 6.61 7.37 -34.83
N HIS A 133 5.62 6.55 -34.47
CA HIS A 133 5.58 5.16 -34.91
C HIS A 133 5.43 5.05 -36.44
N GLU A 134 4.59 5.88 -37.04
CA GLU A 134 4.43 5.94 -38.50
C GLU A 134 5.70 6.37 -39.23
N GLU A 135 6.43 7.36 -38.69
CA GLU A 135 7.74 7.83 -39.17
C GLU A 135 8.78 6.70 -39.13
N LEU A 136 8.86 5.98 -38.00
CA LEU A 136 9.75 4.82 -37.85
C LEU A 136 9.47 3.72 -38.90
N LEU A 137 8.19 3.45 -39.16
CA LEU A 137 7.77 2.43 -40.12
C LEU A 137 8.05 2.84 -41.58
N ARG A 138 8.23 4.14 -41.88
CA ARG A 138 8.68 4.63 -43.19
C ARG A 138 10.19 4.52 -43.38
N GLY A 139 10.94 4.26 -42.31
CA GLY A 139 12.39 4.14 -42.32
C GLY A 139 13.13 5.40 -41.90
N ASP A 140 12.49 6.30 -41.16
CA ASP A 140 13.16 7.46 -40.57
C ASP A 140 14.20 7.03 -39.51
N ASP A 141 15.10 7.95 -39.16
CA ASP A 141 16.25 7.68 -38.30
C ASP A 141 15.83 7.23 -36.88
N GLU A 142 16.28 6.02 -36.51
CA GLU A 142 15.90 5.33 -35.28
C GLU A 142 16.31 6.07 -34.01
N GLN A 143 17.48 6.72 -34.05
CA GLN A 143 18.00 7.48 -32.92
C GLN A 143 17.18 8.76 -32.71
N ILE A 144 16.83 9.45 -33.79
CA ILE A 144 15.97 10.65 -33.72
C ILE A 144 14.58 10.29 -33.17
N ILE A 145 13.99 9.18 -33.62
CA ILE A 145 12.69 8.71 -33.13
C ILE A 145 12.75 8.39 -31.62
N LEU A 146 13.79 7.66 -31.17
CA LEU A 146 13.93 7.31 -29.75
C LEU A 146 14.15 8.53 -28.86
N THR A 147 14.96 9.50 -29.29
CA THR A 147 15.15 10.75 -28.53
C THR A 147 13.84 11.55 -28.43
N ARG A 148 13.07 11.65 -29.51
CA ARG A 148 11.76 12.33 -29.49
C ARG A 148 10.73 11.58 -28.65
N LEU A 149 10.74 10.26 -28.70
CA LEU A 149 9.90 9.42 -27.84
C LEU A 149 10.23 9.67 -26.36
N GLN A 150 11.50 9.56 -25.97
CA GLN A 150 11.95 9.81 -24.61
C GLN A 150 11.56 11.21 -24.12
N HIS A 151 11.77 12.24 -24.95
CA HIS A 151 11.39 13.60 -24.63
C HIS A 151 9.86 13.72 -24.41
N SER A 152 9.05 13.16 -25.31
CA SER A 152 7.59 13.19 -25.22
C SER A 152 7.06 12.50 -23.96
N LEU A 153 7.66 11.36 -23.57
CA LEU A 153 7.30 10.66 -22.33
C LEU A 153 7.72 11.45 -21.08
N SER A 154 8.88 12.11 -21.11
CA SER A 154 9.36 12.92 -19.99
C SER A 154 8.50 14.16 -19.75
N GLU A 155 8.02 14.82 -20.81
CA GLU A 155 7.13 15.98 -20.72
C GLU A 155 5.71 15.61 -20.27
N ALA A 156 5.31 14.35 -20.45
CA ALA A 156 4.02 13.86 -20.00
C ALA A 156 3.92 13.76 -18.46
N HIS A 157 5.03 13.84 -17.72
CA HIS A 157 5.08 13.80 -16.25
C HIS A 157 4.25 12.65 -15.63
N GLY A 158 4.27 11.47 -16.27
CA GLY A 158 3.53 10.28 -15.82
C GLY A 158 2.03 10.26 -16.18
N GLN A 159 1.50 11.27 -16.86
CA GLN A 159 0.11 11.34 -17.33
C GLN A 159 -0.09 10.61 -18.67
N LEU A 160 0.30 9.34 -18.71
CA LEU A 160 0.19 8.49 -19.89
C LEU A 160 -1.14 7.73 -19.90
N THR A 161 -1.71 7.52 -21.08
CA THR A 161 -2.93 6.74 -21.30
C THR A 161 -2.60 5.32 -21.79
N PRO A 162 -3.54 4.36 -21.76
CA PRO A 162 -3.27 2.98 -22.18
C PRO A 162 -2.76 2.87 -23.63
N VAL A 163 -3.26 3.71 -24.53
CA VAL A 163 -2.77 3.74 -25.92
C VAL A 163 -1.33 4.28 -26.02
N ASP A 164 -0.93 5.22 -25.16
CA ASP A 164 0.45 5.76 -25.18
C ASP A 164 1.47 4.67 -24.85
N VAL A 165 1.15 3.85 -23.84
CA VAL A 165 1.97 2.67 -23.45
C VAL A 165 1.99 1.64 -24.58
N TYR A 166 0.84 1.38 -25.22
CA TYR A 166 0.77 0.47 -26.36
C TYR A 166 1.64 0.94 -27.54
N ILE A 167 1.51 2.19 -27.97
CA ILE A 167 2.28 2.74 -29.09
C ILE A 167 3.77 2.69 -28.76
N THR A 168 4.14 3.07 -27.53
CA THR A 168 5.52 3.00 -27.07
C THR A 168 6.08 1.57 -27.15
N ALA A 169 5.30 0.57 -26.73
CA ALA A 169 5.69 -0.83 -26.86
C ALA A 169 5.88 -1.27 -28.32
N GLN A 170 5.05 -0.78 -29.26
CA GLN A 170 5.20 -1.07 -30.70
C GLN A 170 6.44 -0.40 -31.31
N ILE A 171 6.73 0.85 -30.90
CA ILE A 171 7.96 1.55 -31.28
C ILE A 171 9.18 0.76 -30.79
N CYS A 172 9.20 0.36 -29.52
CA CYS A 172 10.27 -0.45 -28.94
C CYS A 172 10.43 -1.81 -29.63
N ASN A 173 9.32 -2.50 -29.95
CA ASN A 173 9.33 -3.75 -30.70
C ASN A 173 10.00 -3.58 -32.07
N SER A 174 9.67 -2.51 -32.79
CA SER A 174 10.20 -2.24 -34.13
C SER A 174 11.73 -2.12 -34.17
N PHE A 175 12.37 -1.69 -33.08
CA PHE A 175 13.84 -1.66 -33.01
C PHE A 175 14.45 -3.05 -32.83
N VAL A 176 13.80 -3.91 -32.04
CA VAL A 176 14.27 -5.29 -31.81
C VAL A 176 14.10 -6.16 -33.05
N GLU A 177 13.00 -5.99 -33.80
CA GLU A 177 12.73 -6.75 -35.03
C GLU A 177 13.74 -6.48 -36.14
N LYS A 178 14.35 -5.29 -36.17
CA LYS A 178 15.37 -4.93 -37.16
C LYS A 178 16.77 -5.51 -36.84
N GLU A 179 16.95 -6.10 -35.66
CA GLU A 179 18.19 -6.72 -35.18
C GLU A 179 19.42 -5.80 -35.24
N ARG A 180 19.20 -4.48 -35.08
CA ARG A 180 20.25 -3.46 -35.02
C ARG A 180 20.42 -2.97 -33.59
N TYR A 181 21.29 -3.65 -32.85
CA TYR A 181 21.53 -3.36 -31.43
C TYR A 181 22.67 -2.37 -31.25
N ASN A 182 22.43 -1.32 -30.47
CA ASN A 182 23.35 -0.21 -30.22
C ASN A 182 23.24 0.25 -28.75
N GLU A 183 24.38 0.40 -28.09
CA GLU A 183 24.54 0.92 -26.72
C GLU A 183 23.73 2.21 -26.43
N ALA A 184 23.76 3.19 -27.35
CA ALA A 184 23.09 4.49 -27.18
C ALA A 184 21.56 4.38 -27.23
N LEU A 185 21.04 3.41 -27.98
CA LEU A 185 19.60 3.12 -27.98
C LEU A 185 19.22 2.32 -26.73
N GLY A 186 20.14 1.52 -26.21
CA GLY A 186 19.94 0.76 -24.98
C GLY A 186 19.70 1.65 -23.76
N THR A 187 20.46 2.74 -23.61
CA THR A 187 20.25 3.73 -22.54
C THR A 187 18.90 4.44 -22.67
N ASN A 188 18.47 4.77 -23.89
CA ASN A 188 17.15 5.36 -24.14
C ASN A 188 16.03 4.37 -23.76
N LEU A 189 16.18 3.08 -24.11
CA LEU A 189 15.21 2.05 -23.75
C LEU A 189 15.09 1.88 -22.23
N ILE A 190 16.20 1.91 -21.47
CA ILE A 190 16.15 1.91 -20.01
C ILE A 190 15.37 3.11 -19.49
N SER A 191 15.63 4.31 -20.02
CA SER A 191 14.89 5.52 -19.62
C SER A 191 13.39 5.39 -19.92
N ILE A 192 13.02 4.90 -21.10
CA ILE A 192 11.63 4.71 -21.52
C ILE A 192 10.91 3.71 -20.60
N CYS A 193 11.52 2.55 -20.35
CA CYS A 193 10.97 1.56 -19.44
C CYS A 193 10.86 2.08 -18.00
N SER A 194 11.86 2.85 -17.53
CA SER A 194 11.85 3.47 -16.20
C SER A 194 10.69 4.47 -16.02
N GLU A 195 10.40 5.28 -17.04
CA GLU A 195 9.24 6.19 -17.07
C GLU A 195 7.92 5.40 -17.08
N ILE A 196 7.82 4.34 -17.89
CA ILE A 196 6.61 3.49 -17.94
C ILE A 196 6.35 2.81 -16.60
N MET A 197 7.40 2.35 -15.91
CA MET A 197 7.31 1.75 -14.59
C MET A 197 6.86 2.72 -13.48
N ASN A 198 6.79 4.02 -13.78
CA ASN A 198 6.34 5.07 -12.87
C ASN A 198 4.88 5.50 -13.12
N ILE A 199 4.20 4.93 -14.12
CA ILE A 199 2.80 5.23 -14.46
C ILE A 199 1.86 4.58 -13.44
N ASN A 200 0.64 5.13 -13.32
CA ASN A 200 -0.46 4.53 -12.58
C ASN A 200 -0.74 3.06 -12.99
N GLU A 201 -0.86 2.19 -11.99
CA GLU A 201 -1.15 0.75 -12.13
C GLU A 201 -2.38 0.47 -13.02
N THR A 202 -3.44 1.26 -12.89
CA THR A 202 -4.68 1.09 -13.69
C THR A 202 -4.45 1.27 -15.19
N VAL A 203 -3.57 2.19 -15.59
CA VAL A 203 -3.20 2.41 -16.99
C VAL A 203 -2.41 1.23 -17.52
N LEU A 204 -1.47 0.71 -16.72
CA LEU A 204 -0.66 -0.44 -17.08
C LEU A 204 -1.50 -1.72 -17.17
N GLU A 205 -2.46 -1.93 -16.25
CA GLU A 205 -3.43 -3.03 -16.30
C GLU A 205 -4.29 -2.99 -17.57
N LEU A 206 -4.79 -1.80 -17.94
CA LEU A 206 -5.52 -1.64 -19.20
C LEU A 206 -4.61 -1.93 -20.41
N SER A 207 -3.37 -1.43 -20.39
CA SER A 207 -2.38 -1.66 -21.45
C SER A 207 -1.99 -3.14 -21.58
N ALA A 208 -1.99 -3.89 -20.47
CA ALA A 208 -1.73 -5.33 -20.48
C ALA A 208 -2.80 -6.13 -21.23
N LYS A 209 -4.06 -5.64 -21.32
CA LYS A 209 -5.13 -6.30 -22.11
C LYS A 209 -4.83 -6.39 -23.60
N VAL A 210 -3.99 -5.50 -24.11
CA VAL A 210 -3.47 -5.51 -25.50
C VAL A 210 -2.02 -6.00 -25.57
N ASN A 211 -1.56 -6.68 -24.52
CA ASN A 211 -0.22 -7.27 -24.38
C ASN A 211 0.94 -6.26 -24.42
N ALA A 212 0.69 -4.97 -24.15
CA ALA A 212 1.71 -3.92 -24.33
C ALA A 212 2.89 -4.06 -23.36
N THR A 213 2.62 -4.28 -22.07
CA THR A 213 3.65 -4.41 -21.01
C THR A 213 4.55 -5.62 -21.24
N ASN A 214 3.95 -6.74 -21.65
CA ASN A 214 4.62 -7.97 -22.04
C ASN A 214 5.51 -7.82 -23.27
N VAL A 215 5.00 -7.14 -24.31
CA VAL A 215 5.80 -6.80 -25.50
C VAL A 215 6.99 -5.96 -25.05
N LEU A 216 6.76 -4.89 -24.30
CA LEU A 216 7.85 -4.03 -23.82
C LEU A 216 8.91 -4.81 -23.03
N LEU A 217 8.49 -5.66 -22.08
CA LEU A 217 9.39 -6.46 -21.25
C LEU A 217 10.23 -7.44 -22.07
N VAL A 218 9.60 -8.26 -22.92
CA VAL A 218 10.31 -9.27 -23.73
C VAL A 218 11.29 -8.62 -24.70
N HIS A 219 10.89 -7.52 -25.32
CA HIS A 219 11.72 -6.81 -26.29
C HIS A 219 12.84 -6.03 -25.60
N PHE A 220 12.57 -5.41 -24.44
CA PHE A 220 13.60 -4.83 -23.59
C PHE A 220 14.64 -5.89 -23.20
N ASP A 221 14.18 -7.05 -22.72
CA ASP A 221 15.06 -8.12 -22.27
C ASP A 221 15.97 -8.59 -23.41
N LYS A 222 15.39 -8.89 -24.58
CA LYS A 222 16.15 -9.29 -25.78
C LYS A 222 17.16 -8.22 -26.22
N TYR A 223 16.77 -6.94 -26.18
CA TYR A 223 17.65 -5.84 -26.56
C TYR A 223 18.84 -5.71 -25.61
N MET A 224 18.58 -5.70 -24.29
CA MET A 224 19.63 -5.58 -23.28
C MET A 224 20.61 -6.74 -23.32
N ASP A 225 20.13 -7.96 -23.61
CA ASP A 225 21.01 -9.12 -23.71
C ASP A 225 21.93 -9.03 -24.94
N ALA A 226 21.40 -8.55 -26.07
CA ALA A 226 22.13 -8.48 -27.34
C ALA A 226 23.25 -7.41 -27.37
N ILE A 227 23.21 -6.41 -26.49
CA ILE A 227 24.24 -5.37 -26.39
C ILE A 227 25.35 -5.70 -25.37
N SER A 228 25.33 -6.87 -24.74
CA SER A 228 26.27 -7.23 -23.66
C SER A 228 27.74 -7.14 -24.08
N GLU A 229 28.07 -7.62 -25.27
CA GLU A 229 29.43 -7.57 -25.86
C GLU A 229 29.91 -6.13 -26.15
N GLN A 230 28.99 -5.17 -26.28
CA GLN A 230 29.31 -3.76 -26.51
C GLN A 230 29.72 -3.07 -25.20
N PHE A 231 29.24 -3.57 -24.04
CA PHE A 231 29.56 -3.02 -22.73
C PHE A 231 30.73 -3.73 -22.05
N VAL A 232 30.90 -5.05 -22.22
CA VAL A 232 31.99 -5.78 -21.55
C VAL A 232 32.72 -6.65 -22.55
N SER A 233 34.06 -6.55 -22.58
CA SER A 233 34.91 -7.32 -23.49
C SER A 233 35.15 -8.72 -22.95
N GLU A 234 35.10 -9.72 -23.83
CA GLU A 234 35.52 -11.10 -23.56
C GLU A 234 37.03 -11.22 -23.24
N GLU A 235 37.86 -10.51 -24.00
CA GLU A 235 39.31 -10.75 -24.03
C GLU A 235 40.12 -9.76 -23.18
N ARG A 236 39.51 -8.65 -22.72
CA ARG A 236 40.26 -7.51 -22.17
C ARG A 236 39.56 -6.84 -21.00
N CYS A 237 39.78 -7.37 -19.80
CA CYS A 237 39.49 -6.68 -18.55
C CYS A 237 40.24 -5.33 -18.50
N GLY A 238 39.59 -4.26 -18.04
CA GLY A 238 40.16 -2.92 -17.90
C GLY A 238 40.14 -2.04 -19.16
N ASN A 239 39.63 -2.52 -20.29
CA ASN A 239 39.44 -1.64 -21.47
C ASN A 239 38.08 -0.97 -21.44
N VAL A 240 38.11 0.36 -21.46
CA VAL A 240 36.90 1.19 -21.58
C VAL A 240 36.48 1.25 -23.04
N PHE A 241 35.29 0.74 -23.38
CA PHE A 241 34.64 1.08 -24.65
C PHE A 241 34.16 2.53 -24.60
N MET A 242 35.06 3.45 -24.94
CA MET A 242 34.88 4.92 -24.94
C MET A 242 34.05 5.44 -26.14
N ASN A 243 33.01 4.72 -26.58
CA ASN A 243 32.09 5.25 -27.61
C ASN A 243 30.72 5.67 -27.07
N ALA A 244 30.38 5.32 -25.81
CA ALA A 244 29.29 5.92 -25.05
C ALA A 244 29.65 7.38 -24.67
N SER A 245 29.65 8.22 -25.70
CA SER A 245 29.97 9.63 -25.65
C SER A 245 29.07 10.36 -24.66
N ARG A 246 29.71 11.20 -23.84
CA ARG A 246 29.19 12.18 -22.87
C ARG A 246 28.10 13.14 -23.40
N GLU A 247 27.62 12.96 -24.63
CA GLU A 247 26.64 13.83 -25.28
C GLU A 247 25.27 13.15 -25.46
N SER A 248 25.14 11.84 -25.20
CA SER A 248 23.88 11.09 -25.40
C SER A 248 23.25 10.52 -24.12
N SER A 249 23.89 10.67 -22.96
CA SER A 249 23.24 10.39 -21.68
C SER A 249 22.19 11.45 -21.41
N GLY A 250 20.97 11.22 -21.91
CA GLY A 250 19.77 11.88 -21.39
C GLY A 250 19.80 11.79 -19.86
N ALA A 251 19.48 12.88 -19.17
CA ALA A 251 19.77 13.17 -17.76
C ALA A 251 19.27 12.17 -16.69
N TYR A 252 18.81 10.98 -17.08
CA TYR A 252 18.02 10.03 -16.29
C TYR A 252 18.65 8.63 -16.10
N VAL A 253 19.73 8.29 -16.82
CA VAL A 253 20.45 7.00 -16.67
C VAL A 253 21.93 7.24 -16.39
N GLU A 254 22.42 6.65 -15.32
CA GLU A 254 23.83 6.71 -14.91
C GLU A 254 24.61 5.52 -15.46
N LEU A 255 25.70 5.81 -16.15
CA LEU A 255 26.67 4.81 -16.56
C LEU A 255 27.79 4.74 -15.51
N HIS A 256 27.87 3.62 -14.80
CA HIS A 256 28.95 3.32 -13.88
C HIS A 256 29.89 2.30 -14.53
N ASN A 257 31.15 2.69 -14.63
CA ASN A 257 32.18 1.90 -15.29
C ASN A 257 33.14 1.29 -14.25
N TYR A 258 33.11 -0.03 -14.14
CA TYR A 258 34.00 -0.85 -13.33
C TYR A 258 34.74 -1.85 -14.23
N SER A 259 35.16 -1.40 -15.41
CA SER A 259 35.83 -2.24 -16.41
C SER A 259 37.07 -2.93 -15.89
N ASP A 260 37.76 -2.37 -14.89
CA ASP A 260 38.90 -2.95 -14.17
C ASP A 260 38.56 -4.29 -13.51
N ILE A 261 37.32 -4.45 -13.06
CA ILE A 261 36.78 -5.70 -12.49
C ILE A 261 35.78 -6.39 -13.44
N GLY A 262 35.71 -5.96 -14.70
CA GLY A 262 34.86 -6.56 -15.73
C GLY A 262 33.38 -6.26 -15.58
N VAL A 263 32.99 -5.11 -15.01
CA VAL A 263 31.58 -4.74 -14.84
C VAL A 263 31.26 -3.38 -15.47
N GLN A 264 30.12 -3.30 -16.17
CA GLN A 264 29.48 -2.03 -16.52
C GLN A 264 28.04 -2.03 -16.04
N ALA A 265 27.59 -0.92 -15.45
CA ALA A 265 26.25 -0.79 -14.91
C ALA A 265 25.52 0.43 -15.49
N LEU A 266 24.27 0.23 -15.90
CA LEU A 266 23.32 1.25 -16.32
C LEU A 266 22.24 1.36 -15.25
N ILE A 267 22.21 2.48 -14.53
CA ILE A 267 21.36 2.65 -13.34
C ILE A 267 20.36 3.78 -13.60
N SER A 268 19.07 3.47 -13.54
CA SER A 268 17.96 4.43 -13.52
C SER A 268 17.16 4.31 -12.23
N ARG A 269 16.13 5.14 -12.08
CA ARG A 269 15.27 5.19 -10.89
C ARG A 269 14.57 3.85 -10.61
N ASN A 270 13.97 3.24 -11.63
CA ASN A 270 13.13 2.05 -11.47
C ASN A 270 13.76 0.78 -12.08
N LEU A 271 14.89 0.92 -12.77
CA LEU A 271 15.49 -0.14 -13.58
C LEU A 271 17.01 0.01 -13.61
N SER A 272 17.71 -1.06 -13.29
CA SER A 272 19.17 -1.12 -13.38
C SER A 272 19.62 -2.39 -14.11
N VAL A 273 20.64 -2.27 -14.96
CA VAL A 273 21.21 -3.37 -15.74
C VAL A 273 22.71 -3.43 -15.50
N PHE A 274 23.22 -4.60 -15.13
CA PHE A 274 24.62 -4.86 -14.85
C PHE A 274 25.13 -5.90 -15.84
N TYR A 275 26.14 -5.53 -16.60
CA TYR A 275 26.89 -6.41 -17.48
C TYR A 275 28.15 -6.85 -16.77
N VAL A 276 28.36 -8.16 -16.63
CA VAL A 276 29.47 -8.74 -15.88
C VAL A 276 30.21 -9.75 -16.75
N ASN A 277 31.53 -9.62 -16.82
CA ASN A 277 32.44 -10.68 -17.27
C ASN A 277 33.10 -11.32 -16.03
N PRO A 278 32.64 -12.51 -15.61
CA PRO A 278 33.16 -13.17 -14.41
C PRO A 278 34.65 -13.50 -14.47
N SER A 279 35.23 -13.66 -15.66
CA SER A 279 36.66 -14.01 -15.81
C SER A 279 37.61 -12.92 -15.30
N CYS A 280 37.12 -11.67 -15.18
CA CYS A 280 37.95 -10.54 -14.76
C CYS A 280 38.21 -10.49 -13.25
N SER A 281 37.21 -10.80 -12.44
CA SER A 281 37.31 -10.63 -10.97
C SER A 281 36.49 -11.65 -10.19
N ASN A 282 36.11 -12.78 -10.81
CA ASN A 282 35.30 -13.83 -10.21
C ASN A 282 33.96 -13.31 -9.65
N ILE A 283 33.38 -12.29 -10.26
CA ILE A 283 32.07 -11.75 -9.85
C ILE A 283 30.99 -12.64 -10.46
N THR A 284 30.19 -13.27 -9.59
CA THR A 284 29.11 -14.18 -10.00
C THR A 284 27.74 -13.72 -9.53
N GLY A 285 27.68 -12.57 -8.85
CA GLY A 285 26.44 -12.04 -8.32
C GLY A 285 26.48 -10.59 -7.90
N LEU A 286 25.35 -10.15 -7.38
CA LEU A 286 25.06 -8.79 -6.97
C LEU A 286 24.18 -8.81 -5.71
N ALA A 287 24.52 -8.00 -4.73
CA ALA A 287 23.76 -7.82 -3.50
C ALA A 287 23.34 -6.35 -3.34
N ILE A 288 22.10 -6.13 -2.92
CA ILE A 288 21.44 -4.82 -2.78
C ILE A 288 21.08 -4.59 -1.32
N TYR A 289 21.32 -3.39 -0.82
CA TYR A 289 21.15 -2.98 0.56
C TYR A 289 20.32 -1.71 0.66
N SER A 290 19.58 -1.63 1.77
CA SER A 290 18.75 -0.49 2.15
C SER A 290 19.54 0.64 2.82
N VAL A 291 20.79 0.39 3.24
CA VAL A 291 21.62 1.33 4.02
C VAL A 291 23.06 1.34 3.49
N ALA A 292 23.74 2.48 3.64
CA ALA A 292 25.16 2.62 3.37
C ALA A 292 26.04 1.68 4.21
N GLY A 293 27.22 1.35 3.70
CA GLY A 293 28.17 0.47 4.39
C GLY A 293 29.57 0.56 3.77
N PRO A 294 30.60 0.07 4.48
CA PRO A 294 32.01 0.27 4.10
C PRO A 294 32.38 -0.34 2.74
N ASP A 295 31.76 -1.46 2.36
CA ASP A 295 32.01 -2.17 1.10
C ASP A 295 30.87 -1.98 0.08
N ARG A 296 29.99 -0.99 0.31
CA ARG A 296 28.80 -0.76 -0.50
C ARG A 296 28.96 0.47 -1.37
N ILE A 297 28.60 0.33 -2.63
CA ILE A 297 28.61 1.39 -3.62
C ILE A 297 27.24 2.09 -3.58
N SER A 298 27.24 3.41 -3.37
CA SER A 298 26.05 4.24 -3.40
C SER A 298 25.60 4.52 -4.84
N THR A 299 24.29 4.47 -5.08
CA THR A 299 23.68 5.01 -6.31
C THR A 299 23.05 6.37 -6.04
N SER A 300 22.81 7.18 -7.07
CA SER A 300 22.05 8.43 -6.91
C SER A 300 20.54 8.24 -6.72
N LYS A 301 20.09 6.97 -6.63
CA LYS A 301 18.69 6.55 -6.63
C LYS A 301 18.31 5.80 -5.34
N ASP A 302 18.99 6.15 -4.25
CA ASP A 302 18.67 5.76 -2.86
C ASP A 302 18.73 4.24 -2.58
N PHE A 303 19.61 3.51 -3.28
CA PHE A 303 20.00 2.16 -2.87
C PHE A 303 21.51 1.95 -2.95
N TRP A 304 22.01 0.97 -2.20
CA TRP A 304 23.42 0.59 -2.18
C TRP A 304 23.58 -0.83 -2.71
N PHE A 305 24.70 -1.10 -3.39
CA PHE A 305 24.99 -2.44 -3.88
C PHE A 305 26.46 -2.82 -3.66
N ARG A 306 26.74 -4.12 -3.67
CA ARG A 306 28.10 -4.63 -3.80
C ARG A 306 28.11 -5.87 -4.69
N PHE A 307 29.25 -6.14 -5.31
CA PHE A 307 29.44 -7.36 -6.08
C PHE A 307 29.62 -8.56 -5.16
N VAL A 308 29.07 -9.70 -5.57
CA VAL A 308 29.22 -10.98 -4.89
C VAL A 308 30.21 -11.82 -5.67
N TYR A 309 31.28 -12.23 -5.00
CA TYR A 309 32.35 -13.02 -5.57
C TYR A 309 32.06 -14.52 -5.48
N ALA A 310 32.61 -15.29 -6.41
CA ALA A 310 32.41 -16.74 -6.54
C ALA A 310 32.79 -17.55 -5.29
N ASN A 311 33.64 -17.01 -4.43
CA ASN A 311 34.12 -17.65 -3.20
C ASN A 311 33.27 -17.30 -1.96
N GLU A 312 32.27 -16.42 -2.10
CA GLU A 312 31.40 -16.04 -0.99
C GLU A 312 30.29 -17.08 -0.76
N SER A 313 29.92 -17.28 0.51
CA SER A 313 28.87 -18.22 0.90
C SER A 313 27.56 -17.51 1.20
N ILE A 314 26.43 -18.22 1.06
CA ILE A 314 25.12 -17.66 1.34
C ILE A 314 24.93 -17.34 2.82
N GLU A 315 25.57 -18.12 3.69
CA GLU A 315 25.52 -17.94 5.13
C GLU A 315 26.14 -16.60 5.52
N ASN A 316 27.23 -16.19 4.86
CA ASN A 316 27.84 -14.88 5.10
C ASN A 316 26.94 -13.74 4.62
N LEU A 317 26.38 -13.85 3.41
CA LEU A 317 25.45 -12.86 2.87
C LEU A 317 24.24 -12.64 3.78
N LYS A 318 23.68 -13.71 4.36
CA LYS A 318 22.54 -13.64 5.30
C LYS A 318 22.86 -12.88 6.60
N LEU A 319 24.13 -12.86 7.00
CA LEU A 319 24.57 -12.17 8.21
C LEU A 319 24.78 -10.67 7.99
N GLU A 320 24.77 -10.21 6.75
CA GLU A 320 24.91 -8.80 6.44
C GLU A 320 23.65 -8.03 6.82
N SER A 321 23.84 -6.96 7.60
CA SER A 321 22.75 -6.09 7.98
C SER A 321 22.17 -5.40 6.74
N ASP A 322 20.87 -5.13 6.76
CA ASP A 322 20.22 -4.26 5.78
C ASP A 322 20.20 -4.78 4.33
N LEU A 323 20.61 -6.05 4.11
CA LEU A 323 20.49 -6.73 2.83
C LEU A 323 19.00 -6.81 2.45
N GLU A 324 18.67 -6.28 1.29
CA GLU A 324 17.32 -6.38 0.73
C GLU A 324 17.19 -7.62 -0.13
N THR A 325 18.18 -7.83 -1.01
CA THR A 325 18.19 -8.95 -1.92
C THR A 325 19.60 -9.23 -2.46
N ALA A 326 19.88 -10.48 -2.78
CA ALA A 326 21.06 -10.86 -3.54
C ALA A 326 20.70 -11.88 -4.63
N VAL A 327 21.40 -11.82 -5.75
CA VAL A 327 21.34 -12.81 -6.83
C VAL A 327 22.77 -13.23 -7.16
N TYR A 328 23.03 -14.52 -7.21
CA TYR A 328 24.37 -15.03 -7.46
C TYR A 328 24.34 -16.49 -7.93
N ILE A 329 25.41 -16.89 -8.60
CA ILE A 329 25.57 -18.24 -9.17
C ILE A 329 26.50 -19.04 -8.26
N THR A 330 25.99 -20.15 -7.72
CA THR A 330 26.67 -20.98 -6.71
C THR A 330 27.19 -22.30 -7.22
N ASP A 331 26.69 -22.75 -8.37
CA ASP A 331 26.98 -24.08 -8.86
C ASP A 331 28.44 -24.15 -9.32
N SER A 332 29.23 -24.99 -8.65
CA SER A 332 30.69 -25.03 -8.79
C SER A 332 31.13 -25.46 -10.20
N GLU A 333 30.33 -26.24 -10.91
CA GLU A 333 30.59 -26.62 -12.30
C GLU A 333 30.42 -25.40 -13.21
N TYR A 334 29.37 -24.60 -13.01
CA TYR A 334 29.12 -23.41 -13.82
C TYR A 334 30.02 -22.24 -13.45
N VAL A 335 30.34 -22.04 -12.18
CA VAL A 335 31.37 -21.08 -11.77
C VAL A 335 32.68 -21.44 -12.48
N SER A 336 33.04 -22.72 -12.54
CA SER A 336 34.24 -23.16 -13.26
C SER A 336 34.16 -22.89 -14.77
N ARG A 337 32.97 -23.01 -15.39
CA ARG A 337 32.73 -22.68 -16.81
C ARG A 337 32.69 -21.18 -17.11
N LEU A 338 32.16 -20.37 -16.20
CA LEU A 338 32.17 -18.90 -16.29
C LEU A 338 33.60 -18.37 -16.20
N LEU A 339 34.45 -19.04 -15.42
CA LEU A 339 35.86 -18.71 -15.28
C LEU A 339 36.75 -19.30 -16.40
N SER A 340 36.26 -20.27 -17.18
CA SER A 340 36.98 -20.87 -18.32
C SER A 340 36.73 -20.18 -19.67
N ASN A 341 35.95 -19.09 -19.70
CA ASN A 341 35.49 -18.36 -20.90
C ASN A 341 34.52 -19.13 -21.82
N ASP A 342 33.92 -20.24 -21.36
CA ASP A 342 32.91 -20.95 -22.18
C ASP A 342 31.52 -20.25 -22.14
N LEU A 343 31.29 -19.36 -21.18
CA LEU A 343 30.09 -18.55 -20.98
C LEU A 343 30.52 -17.12 -20.58
N PRO A 344 30.76 -16.20 -21.54
CA PRO A 344 31.55 -15.00 -21.27
C PRO A 344 30.83 -13.93 -20.45
N TYR A 345 29.49 -13.91 -20.42
CA TYR A 345 28.75 -12.80 -19.81
C TYR A 345 27.60 -13.23 -18.91
N VAL A 346 27.43 -12.46 -17.83
CA VAL A 346 26.24 -12.49 -16.98
C VAL A 346 25.59 -11.11 -17.01
N VAL A 347 24.29 -11.09 -17.27
CA VAL A 347 23.50 -9.85 -17.23
C VAL A 347 22.54 -9.92 -16.06
N PHE A 348 22.69 -9.01 -15.10
CA PHE A 348 21.74 -8.83 -14.02
C PHE A 348 20.84 -7.63 -14.31
N LYS A 349 19.53 -7.80 -14.11
CA LYS A 349 18.52 -6.77 -14.27
C LYS A 349 17.74 -6.66 -12.98
N ILE A 350 17.66 -5.45 -12.46
CA ILE A 350 16.96 -5.13 -11.22
C ILE A 350 15.82 -4.19 -11.58
N TYR A 351 14.61 -4.65 -11.33
CA TYR A 351 13.39 -3.87 -11.48
C TYR A 351 12.91 -3.50 -10.07
N GLU A 352 12.74 -2.20 -9.83
CA GLU A 352 12.32 -1.67 -8.52
C GLU A 352 10.93 -2.17 -8.12
N ASN A 353 10.05 -2.31 -9.10
CA ASN A 353 8.68 -2.77 -8.94
C ASN A 353 8.27 -3.70 -10.11
N ASP A 354 7.01 -4.13 -10.09
CA ASP A 354 6.42 -5.07 -11.05
C ASP A 354 5.49 -4.46 -12.08
N ALA A 355 5.61 -3.14 -12.32
CA ALA A 355 4.76 -2.43 -13.26
C ALA A 355 4.73 -3.07 -14.67
N LEU A 356 5.80 -3.75 -15.09
CA LEU A 356 5.87 -4.46 -16.38
C LEU A 356 5.46 -5.94 -16.34
N PHE A 357 5.22 -6.50 -15.15
CA PHE A 357 4.99 -7.94 -14.90
C PHE A 357 3.52 -8.23 -14.56
N LEU A 358 2.62 -7.76 -15.42
CA LEU A 358 1.18 -7.86 -15.22
C LEU A 358 0.63 -9.16 -15.81
N ASP A 359 0.10 -10.01 -14.94
CA ASP A 359 -0.52 -11.30 -15.28
C ASP A 359 -1.97 -11.07 -15.70
N ASP A 360 -2.36 -11.53 -16.89
CA ASP A 360 -3.72 -11.40 -17.42
C ASP A 360 -4.68 -12.49 -16.88
N SER A 361 -4.18 -13.43 -16.05
CA SER A 361 -5.02 -14.44 -15.40
C SER A 361 -5.73 -13.88 -14.14
N GLU A 362 -7.06 -14.07 -14.08
CA GLU A 362 -7.91 -13.66 -12.94
C GLU A 362 -7.46 -14.23 -11.58
N GLU A 363 -6.67 -15.31 -11.56
CA GLU A 363 -6.13 -15.93 -10.33
C GLU A 363 -5.05 -15.11 -9.62
N HIS A 364 -4.44 -14.09 -10.27
CA HIS A 364 -3.17 -13.51 -9.82
C HIS A 364 -3.20 -12.00 -9.52
N LYS A 365 -4.35 -11.40 -9.18
CA LYS A 365 -4.48 -10.02 -8.63
C LYS A 365 -3.92 -9.85 -7.20
N LYS A 366 -2.83 -10.54 -6.86
CA LYS A 366 -2.18 -10.49 -5.54
C LYS A 366 -1.02 -9.51 -5.61
N ARG A 367 -1.10 -8.44 -4.82
CA ARG A 367 -0.07 -7.40 -4.74
C ARG A 367 1.25 -7.99 -4.28
N PHE A 368 2.26 -7.87 -5.10
CA PHE A 368 3.61 -8.27 -4.78
C PHE A 368 4.38 -7.06 -4.22
N ARG A 369 5.38 -7.25 -3.34
CA ARG A 369 6.06 -6.13 -2.66
C ARG A 369 7.61 -6.16 -2.65
N SER A 370 8.24 -7.13 -3.32
CA SER A 370 9.71 -7.13 -3.47
C SER A 370 10.14 -6.49 -4.78
N LYS A 371 11.43 -6.16 -4.93
CA LYS A 371 12.03 -5.93 -6.25
C LYS A 371 11.92 -7.20 -7.12
N VAL A 372 11.95 -7.06 -8.44
CA VAL A 372 12.04 -8.19 -9.38
C VAL A 372 13.47 -8.28 -9.90
N LEU A 373 14.04 -9.48 -9.82
CA LEU A 373 15.41 -9.75 -10.24
C LEU A 373 15.42 -10.72 -11.42
N SER A 374 16.27 -10.41 -12.40
CA SER A 374 16.61 -11.33 -13.48
C SER A 374 18.13 -11.45 -13.58
N GLY A 375 18.61 -12.68 -13.68
CA GLY A 375 19.98 -12.97 -14.07
C GLY A 375 19.98 -13.84 -15.32
N LYS A 376 20.83 -13.53 -16.29
CA LYS A 376 20.94 -14.33 -17.52
C LYS A 376 22.39 -14.61 -17.85
N LEU A 377 22.68 -15.88 -18.11
CA LEU A 377 23.93 -16.35 -18.68
C LEU A 377 23.86 -16.29 -20.21
N LEU A 378 24.85 -15.67 -20.84
CA LEU A 378 24.95 -15.57 -22.30
C LEU A 378 26.14 -16.43 -22.80
N GLY A 379 25.89 -17.28 -23.80
CA GLY A 379 26.85 -18.22 -24.39
C GLY A 379 26.17 -19.39 -25.14
N ASP A 380 26.95 -20.31 -25.72
CA ASP A 380 26.47 -21.32 -26.68
C ASP A 380 25.39 -22.28 -26.11
N LEU A 381 24.36 -22.51 -26.92
CA LEU A 381 22.97 -22.83 -26.56
C LEU A 381 22.70 -24.30 -26.18
N ASP A 382 23.60 -25.23 -26.52
CA ASP A 382 23.30 -26.67 -26.48
C ASP A 382 23.46 -27.34 -25.10
N THR A 383 23.98 -26.65 -24.08
CA THR A 383 24.27 -27.25 -22.75
C THR A 383 23.50 -26.65 -21.56
N GLN A 384 22.53 -25.76 -21.79
CA GLN A 384 21.96 -24.88 -20.76
C GLN A 384 20.83 -25.47 -19.88
N ARG A 385 20.53 -26.77 -19.92
CA ARG A 385 19.32 -27.30 -19.27
C ARG A 385 19.35 -27.40 -17.74
N ASN A 386 20.52 -27.36 -17.08
CA ASN A 386 20.62 -27.75 -15.66
C ASN A 386 21.47 -26.80 -14.78
N TYR A 387 21.36 -25.48 -14.91
CA TYR A 387 22.01 -24.58 -13.93
C TYR A 387 21.01 -24.07 -12.90
N SER A 388 21.52 -23.87 -11.68
CA SER A 388 20.77 -23.26 -10.58
C SER A 388 21.32 -21.87 -10.27
N MET A 389 20.43 -20.89 -10.29
CA MET A 389 20.70 -19.55 -9.79
C MET A 389 19.98 -19.38 -8.46
N GLN A 390 20.69 -18.82 -7.50
CA GLN A 390 20.18 -18.59 -6.16
C GLN A 390 19.82 -17.12 -5.99
N LEU A 391 18.61 -16.88 -5.49
CA LEU A 391 18.13 -15.57 -5.13
C LEU A 391 17.79 -15.56 -3.65
N LEU A 392 18.44 -14.67 -2.92
CA LEU A 392 18.15 -14.40 -1.53
C LEU A 392 17.30 -13.14 -1.47
N LEU A 393 16.10 -13.24 -0.92
CA LEU A 393 15.14 -12.14 -0.86
C LEU A 393 14.69 -11.94 0.59
N ARG A 394 14.68 -10.69 1.07
CA ARG A 394 14.27 -10.39 2.45
C ARG A 394 12.79 -10.70 2.68
N LYS A 395 12.52 -11.40 3.78
CA LYS A 395 11.19 -11.78 4.26
C LYS A 395 10.69 -10.74 5.29
N PRO A 396 9.54 -10.08 5.06
CA PRO A 396 8.83 -9.31 6.07
C PRO A 396 8.21 -10.25 7.10
N LYS A 397 8.17 -9.77 8.34
CA LYS A 397 8.05 -10.59 9.55
C LYS A 397 6.72 -11.33 9.78
N GLU A 398 5.78 -11.38 8.84
CA GLU A 398 4.40 -11.83 9.11
C GLU A 398 3.72 -12.63 7.98
N LEU A 399 4.43 -13.09 6.95
CA LEU A 399 3.78 -13.72 5.78
C LEU A 399 4.45 -15.04 5.35
N ASP A 400 3.62 -15.99 4.90
CA ASP A 400 4.06 -17.17 4.16
C ASP A 400 4.48 -16.71 2.75
N VAL A 401 5.64 -17.19 2.29
CA VAL A 401 6.34 -16.66 1.12
C VAL A 401 6.57 -17.79 0.14
N GLN A 402 6.28 -17.55 -1.15
CA GLN A 402 6.55 -18.50 -2.21
C GLN A 402 7.38 -17.86 -3.31
N CYS A 403 8.43 -18.56 -3.74
CA CYS A 403 9.22 -18.17 -4.89
C CYS A 403 8.47 -18.46 -6.19
N ARG A 404 8.48 -17.52 -7.13
CA ARG A 404 7.87 -17.66 -8.45
C ARG A 404 8.75 -17.07 -9.53
N ARG A 405 8.58 -17.59 -10.74
CA ARG A 405 9.21 -17.06 -11.94
C ARG A 405 8.21 -16.56 -12.96
N TRP A 406 8.59 -15.51 -13.68
CA TRP A 406 7.87 -15.04 -14.85
C TRP A 406 8.15 -15.95 -16.05
N HIS A 407 7.12 -16.61 -16.58
CA HIS A 407 7.24 -17.49 -17.73
C HIS A 407 5.97 -17.45 -18.60
N ASN A 408 6.16 -17.24 -19.91
CA ASN A 408 5.09 -17.11 -20.89
C ASN A 408 4.02 -16.12 -20.44
N HIS A 409 4.42 -14.93 -19.98
CA HIS A 409 3.50 -13.86 -19.55
C HIS A 409 2.74 -14.10 -18.23
N HIS A 410 3.15 -15.10 -17.44
CA HIS A 410 2.51 -15.43 -16.15
C HIS A 410 3.51 -15.75 -15.05
N TRP A 411 3.12 -15.55 -13.79
CA TRP A 411 3.91 -15.99 -12.63
C TRP A 411 3.67 -17.47 -12.33
N ARG A 412 4.71 -18.31 -12.49
CA ARG A 412 4.64 -19.77 -12.28
C ARG A 412 5.54 -20.23 -11.12
N TYR A 413 5.11 -21.31 -10.46
CA TYR A 413 5.88 -22.01 -9.42
C TYR A 413 6.82 -23.08 -10.00
N TYR A 414 6.49 -23.65 -11.15
CA TYR A 414 7.28 -24.74 -11.75
C TYR A 414 8.68 -24.24 -12.13
N GLY A 415 9.73 -24.94 -11.70
CA GLY A 415 11.14 -24.59 -11.96
C GLY A 415 11.76 -23.64 -10.94
N VAL A 416 11.06 -23.28 -9.86
CA VAL A 416 11.63 -22.57 -8.70
C VAL A 416 11.09 -23.21 -7.42
N TYR A 417 11.95 -23.42 -6.43
CA TYR A 417 11.53 -23.90 -5.11
C TYR A 417 12.12 -23.01 -4.02
N ASP A 418 11.37 -22.90 -2.94
CA ASP A 418 11.79 -22.32 -1.68
C ASP A 418 12.59 -23.37 -0.90
N SER A 419 13.85 -23.08 -0.63
CA SER A 419 14.60 -23.89 0.33
C SER A 419 14.05 -23.54 1.72
N ILE A 420 13.12 -24.34 2.24
CA ILE A 420 12.72 -24.33 3.65
C ILE A 420 13.76 -25.14 4.43
N ASP A 421 15.03 -24.76 4.35
CA ASP A 421 16.03 -25.36 5.23
C ASP A 421 15.83 -24.78 6.63
N SER A 422 15.60 -25.66 7.61
CA SER A 422 15.29 -25.31 9.01
C SER A 422 16.39 -24.52 9.75
N THR A 423 17.50 -24.24 9.08
CA THR A 423 18.66 -23.47 9.52
C THR A 423 18.66 -22.02 9.01
N ILE A 424 17.67 -21.64 8.19
CA ILE A 424 17.59 -20.32 7.57
C ILE A 424 16.98 -19.31 8.55
N SER A 425 17.68 -18.19 8.75
CA SER A 425 17.19 -17.00 9.46
C SER A 425 15.74 -16.66 9.06
N GLU A 426 14.90 -16.34 10.05
CA GLU A 426 13.49 -15.97 9.82
C GLU A 426 13.30 -14.77 8.86
N ASP A 427 14.36 -14.02 8.59
CA ASP A 427 14.34 -12.75 7.85
C ASP A 427 14.59 -12.90 6.34
N TYR A 428 14.90 -14.07 5.79
CA TYR A 428 15.17 -14.25 4.35
C TYR A 428 14.55 -15.52 3.76
N VAL A 429 14.23 -15.47 2.46
CA VAL A 429 13.85 -16.62 1.65
C VAL A 429 14.87 -16.84 0.55
N LEU A 430 15.33 -18.10 0.45
CA LEU A 430 16.18 -18.56 -0.62
C LEU A 430 15.31 -19.20 -1.72
N CYS A 431 15.27 -18.54 -2.88
CA CYS A 431 14.67 -19.05 -4.09
C CYS A 431 15.76 -19.68 -4.96
N VAL A 432 15.60 -20.96 -5.29
CA VAL A 432 16.50 -21.66 -6.21
C VAL A 432 15.70 -22.07 -7.44
N GLY A 433 16.12 -21.59 -8.61
CA GLY A 433 15.50 -21.97 -9.88
C GLY A 433 16.29 -23.07 -10.59
N TYR A 434 15.65 -24.18 -10.96
CA TYR A 434 16.20 -25.21 -11.85
C TYR A 434 15.48 -25.12 -13.21
N GLU A 435 16.22 -25.27 -14.31
CA GLU A 435 15.76 -24.99 -15.68
C GLU A 435 15.48 -23.50 -15.89
N TRP A 436 16.54 -22.73 -16.07
CA TRP A 436 16.49 -21.35 -16.56
C TRP A 436 16.64 -21.34 -18.09
N PRO A 437 15.59 -21.58 -18.90
CA PRO A 437 15.65 -21.18 -20.30
C PRO A 437 15.69 -19.66 -20.30
N MET A 438 16.85 -19.09 -20.61
CA MET A 438 17.09 -17.70 -21.03
C MET A 438 16.09 -16.63 -20.51
N GLY A 439 16.51 -15.85 -19.50
CA GLY A 439 15.80 -14.62 -19.10
C GLY A 439 14.62 -14.85 -18.18
N THR A 440 14.87 -15.46 -17.01
CA THR A 440 13.82 -15.73 -16.02
C THR A 440 13.82 -14.66 -14.93
N ASN A 441 12.72 -13.92 -14.81
CA ASN A 441 12.51 -12.96 -13.74
C ASN A 441 11.94 -13.68 -12.51
N VAL A 442 12.57 -13.59 -11.35
CA VAL A 442 12.18 -14.33 -10.13
C VAL A 442 11.75 -13.35 -9.03
N ARG A 443 10.70 -13.73 -8.29
CA ARG A 443 10.15 -12.94 -7.19
C ARG A 443 9.55 -13.80 -6.09
N ILE A 444 9.46 -13.23 -4.89
CA ILE A 444 8.56 -13.68 -3.83
C ILE A 444 7.12 -13.22 -4.14
N GLN A 445 6.20 -14.16 -4.23
CA GLN A 445 4.78 -13.90 -4.04
C GLN A 445 4.39 -14.25 -2.61
N TRP A 446 3.76 -13.30 -1.92
CA TRP A 446 3.13 -13.56 -0.64
C TRP A 446 2.06 -14.63 -0.82
N LYS A 447 2.26 -15.79 -0.20
CA LYS A 447 1.14 -16.59 0.21
C LYS A 447 0.58 -15.87 1.43
N SER A 448 -0.26 -14.88 1.19
CA SER A 448 -1.19 -14.53 2.25
C SER A 448 -1.87 -15.84 2.60
N ILE A 449 -1.72 -16.29 3.86
CA ILE A 449 -2.64 -17.23 4.48
C ILE A 449 -3.97 -16.45 4.59
N LYS A 450 -4.55 -16.15 3.43
CA LYS A 450 -5.98 -16.02 3.30
C LYS A 450 -6.42 -17.47 3.37
N ASN A 451 -6.82 -17.91 4.55
CA ASN A 451 -8.18 -18.47 4.62
C ASN A 451 -8.99 -17.62 3.66
N ASN A 452 -9.49 -18.20 2.55
CA ASN A 452 -10.33 -17.53 1.55
C ASN A 452 -10.89 -16.26 2.17
N ILE A 453 -10.32 -15.07 1.89
CA ILE A 453 -10.90 -13.86 2.49
C ILE A 453 -12.21 -13.73 1.76
N GLU A 454 -13.20 -14.21 2.45
CA GLU A 454 -14.60 -14.16 2.17
C GLU A 454 -14.92 -12.66 2.18
N TYR A 455 -15.03 -12.07 1.00
CA TYR A 455 -15.62 -10.74 0.86
C TYR A 455 -17.10 -10.92 0.63
N CYS A 456 -17.91 -10.03 1.18
CA CYS A 456 -19.29 -9.94 0.74
C CYS A 456 -19.30 -9.32 -0.66
N ALA A 457 -19.94 -10.00 -1.62
CA ALA A 457 -20.10 -9.46 -2.97
C ALA A 457 -20.91 -8.15 -2.92
N ALA A 458 -20.72 -7.28 -3.91
CA ALA A 458 -21.59 -6.11 -4.02
C ALA A 458 -23.06 -6.57 -4.15
N GLU A 459 -23.95 -5.90 -3.44
CA GLU A 459 -25.38 -6.24 -3.41
C GLU A 459 -26.20 -4.96 -3.56
N ASP A 460 -27.10 -4.96 -4.54
CA ASP A 460 -28.12 -3.92 -4.71
C ASP A 460 -29.22 -4.11 -3.65
N PHE A 461 -29.68 -3.00 -3.09
CA PHE A 461 -30.64 -2.98 -2.01
C PHE A 461 -31.70 -1.91 -2.28
N GLU A 462 -32.96 -2.34 -2.27
CA GLU A 462 -34.12 -1.47 -2.45
C GLU A 462 -34.57 -0.91 -1.10
N HIS A 463 -34.74 0.40 -1.01
CA HIS A 463 -35.14 1.08 0.21
C HIS A 463 -36.01 2.30 -0.06
N THR A 464 -36.55 2.91 0.99
CA THR A 464 -37.40 4.11 0.86
C THR A 464 -36.71 5.36 1.38
N TYR A 465 -36.65 6.41 0.58
CA TYR A 465 -36.23 7.74 1.01
C TYR A 465 -37.42 8.55 1.49
N LYS A 466 -37.27 9.20 2.64
CA LYS A 466 -38.16 10.27 3.08
C LYS A 466 -37.70 11.58 2.46
N ILE A 467 -38.44 12.08 1.49
CA ILE A 467 -38.17 13.35 0.82
C ILE A 467 -39.14 14.38 1.38
N LYS A 468 -38.61 15.52 1.81
CA LYS A 468 -39.42 16.64 2.25
C LYS A 468 -39.72 17.52 1.04
N SER A 469 -40.97 17.52 0.59
CA SER A 469 -41.42 18.43 -0.47
C SER A 469 -41.29 19.90 -0.04
N GLU A 470 -41.29 20.82 -1.00
CA GLU A 470 -41.22 22.28 -0.76
C GLU A 470 -42.30 22.77 0.23
N ASN A 471 -43.45 22.09 0.26
CA ASN A 471 -44.59 22.41 1.13
C ASN A 471 -44.43 21.84 2.55
N GLY A 472 -43.31 21.18 2.85
CA GLY A 472 -43.02 20.54 4.14
C GLY A 472 -43.65 19.15 4.32
N SER A 473 -44.47 18.66 3.38
CA SER A 473 -44.99 17.28 3.41
C SER A 473 -43.89 16.27 3.10
N LEU A 474 -43.86 15.17 3.85
CA LEU A 474 -42.96 14.04 3.63
C LEU A 474 -43.58 13.10 2.59
N SER A 475 -42.93 12.96 1.42
CA SER A 475 -43.18 11.87 0.48
C SER A 475 -42.16 10.76 0.70
N THR A 476 -42.54 9.53 0.35
CA THR A 476 -41.62 8.39 0.32
C THR A 476 -41.40 7.96 -1.12
N GLU A 477 -40.15 7.89 -1.55
CA GLU A 477 -39.77 7.39 -2.87
C GLU A 477 -38.93 6.13 -2.73
N LEU A 478 -39.14 5.19 -3.66
CA LEU A 478 -38.40 3.94 -3.72
C LEU A 478 -37.09 4.18 -4.46
N HIS A 479 -35.97 3.71 -3.90
CA HIS A 479 -34.64 3.87 -4.48
C HIS A 479 -33.85 2.57 -4.38
N ILE A 480 -33.06 2.30 -5.42
CA ILE A 480 -32.14 1.17 -5.46
C ILE A 480 -30.74 1.73 -5.21
N ASN A 481 -30.15 1.31 -4.10
CA ASN A 481 -28.79 1.66 -3.70
C ASN A 481 -27.93 0.39 -3.70
N HIS A 482 -26.64 0.49 -3.40
CA HIS A 482 -25.80 -0.71 -3.32
C HIS A 482 -24.72 -0.60 -2.25
N PHE A 483 -24.43 -1.74 -1.65
CA PHE A 483 -23.22 -1.94 -0.87
C PHE A 483 -22.09 -2.37 -1.80
N ARG A 484 -20.93 -1.73 -1.66
CA ARG A 484 -19.72 -2.13 -2.39
C ARG A 484 -19.20 -3.45 -1.83
N ARG A 485 -18.37 -4.14 -2.61
CA ARG A 485 -17.64 -5.32 -2.13
C ARG A 485 -16.84 -4.95 -0.87
N THR A 486 -16.99 -5.73 0.20
CA THR A 486 -16.37 -5.42 1.51
C THR A 486 -15.78 -6.67 2.15
N ASN A 487 -14.65 -6.50 2.85
CA ASN A 487 -13.96 -7.62 3.50
C ASN A 487 -14.77 -8.15 4.68
N LEU A 488 -14.55 -9.43 5.01
CA LEU A 488 -15.09 -10.04 6.22
C LEU A 488 -14.84 -9.19 7.47
N ASN A 489 -15.85 -9.11 8.33
CA ASN A 489 -15.87 -8.36 9.58
C ASN A 489 -15.67 -6.84 9.45
N ILE A 490 -15.85 -6.28 8.24
CA ILE A 490 -15.86 -4.83 8.01
C ILE A 490 -17.30 -4.35 7.81
N LEU A 491 -17.63 -3.23 8.44
CA LEU A 491 -18.88 -2.49 8.22
C LEU A 491 -18.78 -1.71 6.91
N ALA A 492 -19.76 -1.88 6.03
CA ALA A 492 -19.88 -1.12 4.80
C ALA A 492 -21.03 -0.12 4.89
N THR A 493 -20.90 0.98 4.15
CA THR A 493 -22.02 1.91 3.89
C THR A 493 -22.50 1.74 2.45
N MET A 494 -23.74 2.18 2.21
CA MET A 494 -24.26 2.26 0.86
C MET A 494 -23.52 3.34 0.05
N LYS A 495 -23.50 3.21 -1.28
CA LYS A 495 -22.88 4.22 -2.16
C LYS A 495 -23.60 5.56 -2.10
N ASP A 496 -24.93 5.55 -2.29
CA ASP A 496 -25.71 6.78 -2.14
C ASP A 496 -26.03 7.02 -0.67
N LEU A 497 -26.08 8.29 -0.25
CA LEU A 497 -26.31 8.63 1.15
C LEU A 497 -27.69 8.19 1.63
N CYS A 498 -27.74 7.14 2.44
CA CYS A 498 -28.90 6.73 3.20
C CYS A 498 -28.60 6.96 4.70
N LEU A 499 -29.26 7.97 5.29
CA LEU A 499 -29.05 8.31 6.70
C LEU A 499 -30.14 7.74 7.59
N ASP A 500 -29.75 7.26 8.77
CA ASP A 500 -30.68 6.86 9.81
C ASP A 500 -31.33 8.07 10.52
N SER A 501 -32.11 7.82 11.58
CA SER A 501 -32.74 8.89 12.36
C SER A 501 -31.77 9.75 13.16
N SER A 502 -30.53 9.29 13.36
CA SER A 502 -29.46 10.03 14.02
C SER A 502 -28.58 10.83 13.06
N GLY A 503 -28.81 10.70 11.74
CA GLY A 503 -28.03 11.37 10.71
C GLY A 503 -26.72 10.67 10.37
N LEU A 504 -26.60 9.38 10.73
CA LEU A 504 -25.45 8.54 10.41
C LEU A 504 -25.76 7.66 9.20
N PRO A 505 -24.75 7.26 8.41
CA PRO A 505 -24.98 6.39 7.27
C PRO A 505 -25.43 5.02 7.76
N VAL A 506 -26.40 4.44 7.07
CA VAL A 506 -26.79 3.05 7.34
C VAL A 506 -25.63 2.13 6.98
N GLN A 507 -25.25 1.31 7.95
CA GLN A 507 -24.14 0.38 7.86
C GLN A 507 -24.63 -1.06 7.80
N ARG A 508 -23.82 -1.91 7.18
CA ARG A 508 -24.05 -3.35 7.07
C ARG A 508 -22.75 -4.09 7.30
N LEU A 509 -22.72 -5.02 8.24
CA LEU A 509 -21.57 -5.88 8.51
C LEU A 509 -21.48 -7.00 7.48
N CYS A 510 -20.30 -7.15 6.89
CA CYS A 510 -19.96 -8.37 6.19
C CYS A 510 -19.54 -9.44 7.22
N LYS A 511 -20.31 -10.52 7.39
CA LYS A 511 -20.06 -11.53 8.44
C LYS A 511 -19.77 -12.91 7.86
N ASN A 512 -19.07 -13.72 8.65
CA ASN A 512 -18.87 -15.13 8.32
C ASN A 512 -20.12 -15.93 8.69
N ASN A 513 -20.68 -16.67 7.74
CA ASN A 513 -21.68 -17.70 8.01
C ASN A 513 -21.21 -19.03 7.40
N ASN A 514 -20.78 -19.95 8.27
CA ASN A 514 -20.32 -21.29 7.88
C ASN A 514 -19.18 -21.32 6.84
N GLY A 515 -18.22 -20.39 6.93
CA GLY A 515 -17.12 -20.28 5.96
C GLY A 515 -17.54 -19.64 4.63
N THR A 516 -18.57 -18.79 4.66
CA THR A 516 -18.91 -17.89 3.55
C THR A 516 -19.17 -16.49 4.05
N ALA A 517 -18.64 -15.48 3.35
CA ALA A 517 -18.98 -14.09 3.61
C ALA A 517 -20.38 -13.84 3.09
N ILE A 518 -21.26 -13.47 4.00
CA ILE A 518 -22.58 -12.99 3.66
C ILE A 518 -22.80 -11.66 4.35
N TRP A 519 -23.56 -10.80 3.70
CA TRP A 519 -24.04 -9.61 4.37
C TRP A 519 -25.02 -9.97 5.49
N GLU A 520 -24.98 -9.21 6.59
CA GLU A 520 -26.04 -9.30 7.58
C GLU A 520 -27.40 -8.91 6.99
N PRO A 521 -28.52 -9.54 7.38
CA PRO A 521 -29.82 -9.14 6.87
C PRO A 521 -30.14 -7.71 7.31
N LEU A 522 -30.66 -6.90 6.40
CA LEU A 522 -31.20 -5.58 6.70
C LEU A 522 -32.73 -5.66 6.69
N ASP A 523 -33.36 -5.10 7.72
CA ASP A 523 -34.82 -4.92 7.76
C ASP A 523 -35.26 -3.84 6.75
N ASN A 524 -36.56 -3.61 6.60
CA ASN A 524 -37.07 -2.51 5.79
C ASN A 524 -36.55 -1.16 6.31
N ILE A 525 -35.56 -0.60 5.59
CA ILE A 525 -34.93 0.67 5.95
C ILE A 525 -35.69 1.83 5.30
N SER A 526 -35.96 2.84 6.11
CA SER A 526 -36.43 4.15 5.66
C SER A 526 -35.39 5.21 6.00
N CYS A 527 -34.79 5.80 4.97
CA CYS A 527 -33.66 6.71 5.13
C CYS A 527 -34.09 8.17 5.03
N ASN A 528 -33.34 9.05 5.70
CA ASN A 528 -33.35 10.47 5.45
C ASN A 528 -32.28 10.80 4.39
N ALA A 529 -32.57 11.81 3.56
CA ALA A 529 -31.56 12.37 2.66
C ALA A 529 -30.58 13.26 3.46
N GLY A 530 -29.31 13.29 3.04
CA GLY A 530 -28.34 14.26 3.53
C GLY A 530 -28.66 15.69 3.07
N ASN A 531 -28.03 16.68 3.70
CA ASN A 531 -28.10 18.06 3.20
C ASN A 531 -27.21 18.22 1.95
N ASN A 532 -27.24 19.41 1.33
CA ASN A 532 -26.45 19.68 0.12
C ASN A 532 -24.93 19.51 0.34
N LEU A 533 -24.43 19.87 1.52
CA LEU A 533 -23.03 19.69 1.87
C LEU A 533 -22.69 18.20 1.92
N SER A 534 -23.43 17.39 2.68
CA SER A 534 -23.22 15.95 2.81
C SER A 534 -23.22 15.27 1.45
N TRP A 535 -24.15 15.64 0.57
CA TRP A 535 -24.20 15.11 -0.78
C TRP A 535 -22.98 15.49 -1.60
N GLY A 536 -22.56 16.77 -1.56
CA GLY A 536 -21.33 17.23 -2.21
C GLY A 536 -20.08 16.50 -1.69
N LEU A 537 -19.99 16.27 -0.38
CA LEU A 537 -18.89 15.50 0.22
C LEU A 537 -18.90 14.03 -0.23
N ASN A 538 -20.08 13.40 -0.30
CA ASN A 538 -20.20 12.02 -0.77
C ASN A 538 -19.79 11.87 -2.24
N GLN A 539 -20.11 12.88 -3.06
CA GLN A 539 -19.63 12.92 -4.45
C GLN A 539 -18.11 13.09 -4.53
N LEU A 540 -17.52 13.92 -3.68
CA LEU A 540 -16.06 14.04 -3.59
C LEU A 540 -15.41 12.70 -3.20
N TYR A 541 -16.00 11.97 -2.27
CA TYR A 541 -15.54 10.63 -1.91
C TYR A 541 -15.63 9.65 -3.09
N ASP A 542 -16.73 9.67 -3.84
CA ASP A 542 -16.90 8.85 -5.04
C ASP A 542 -15.89 9.19 -6.15
N ASN A 543 -15.54 10.46 -6.29
CA ASN A 543 -14.58 10.94 -7.29
C ASN A 543 -13.17 10.41 -7.05
N ILE A 544 -12.79 10.11 -5.80
CA ILE A 544 -11.48 9.46 -5.51
C ILE A 544 -11.37 8.13 -6.26
N PHE A 545 -12.46 7.35 -6.31
CA PHE A 545 -12.47 6.06 -7.00
C PHE A 545 -12.55 6.19 -8.52
N ARG A 546 -12.83 7.39 -9.04
CA ARG A 546 -12.79 7.70 -10.48
C ARG A 546 -11.41 8.16 -10.94
N GLY A 547 -10.46 8.33 -10.01
CA GLY A 547 -9.12 8.82 -10.31
C GLY A 547 -9.03 10.34 -10.47
N ASP A 548 -9.97 11.09 -9.89
CA ASP A 548 -9.88 12.55 -9.85
C ASP A 548 -8.62 13.00 -9.07
N ASP A 549 -8.09 14.16 -9.46
CA ASP A 549 -6.90 14.74 -8.84
C ASP A 549 -7.09 15.01 -7.33
N VAL A 550 -6.16 14.49 -6.52
CA VAL A 550 -6.23 14.53 -5.05
C VAL A 550 -6.16 15.95 -4.51
N GLN A 551 -5.36 16.83 -5.12
CA GLN A 551 -5.25 18.23 -4.72
C GLN A 551 -6.57 18.95 -4.98
N VAL A 552 -7.23 18.67 -6.12
CA VAL A 552 -8.56 19.21 -6.43
C VAL A 552 -9.59 18.74 -5.40
N ILE A 553 -9.59 17.46 -5.05
CA ILE A 553 -10.53 16.89 -4.06
C ILE A 553 -10.34 17.53 -2.69
N LEU A 554 -9.09 17.59 -2.18
CA LEU A 554 -8.81 18.19 -0.87
C LEU A 554 -9.11 19.68 -0.82
N THR A 555 -8.82 20.41 -1.91
CA THR A 555 -9.13 21.85 -1.99
C THR A 555 -10.64 22.08 -1.96
N ARG A 556 -11.42 21.28 -2.69
CA ARG A 556 -12.89 21.35 -2.69
C ARG A 556 -13.48 20.93 -1.34
N LEU A 557 -12.96 19.88 -0.73
CA LEU A 557 -13.34 19.43 0.61
C LEU A 557 -13.11 20.53 1.63
N GLN A 558 -11.91 21.10 1.65
CA GLN A 558 -11.57 22.22 2.53
C GLN A 558 -12.51 23.40 2.33
N HIS A 559 -12.72 23.83 1.09
CA HIS A 559 -13.61 24.94 0.78
C HIS A 559 -15.04 24.69 1.27
N SER A 560 -15.58 23.50 1.00
CA SER A 560 -16.94 23.12 1.42
C SER A 560 -17.11 23.13 2.94
N LEU A 561 -16.11 22.65 3.69
CA LEU A 561 -16.15 22.66 5.16
C LEU A 561 -15.99 24.06 5.76
N ILE A 562 -15.14 24.91 5.16
CA ILE A 562 -15.00 26.32 5.58
C ILE A 562 -16.31 27.08 5.35
N GLU A 563 -16.96 26.88 4.20
CA GLU A 563 -18.24 27.52 3.88
C GLU A 563 -19.36 27.11 4.84
N ALA A 564 -19.31 25.87 5.35
CA ALA A 564 -20.25 25.36 6.34
C ALA A 564 -20.11 26.06 7.72
N ARG A 565 -18.98 26.72 8.01
CA ARG A 565 -18.73 27.48 9.26
C ARG A 565 -19.05 26.69 10.53
N GLY A 566 -18.65 25.42 10.58
CA GLY A 566 -18.88 24.53 11.72
C GLY A 566 -20.32 23.99 11.84
N GLN A 567 -21.23 24.30 10.90
CA GLN A 567 -22.57 23.71 10.82
C GLN A 567 -22.54 22.33 10.15
N LEU A 568 -21.60 21.49 10.58
CA LEU A 568 -21.47 20.13 10.09
C LEU A 568 -22.52 19.22 10.72
N THR A 569 -22.87 18.16 10.01
CA THR A 569 -23.70 17.05 10.48
C THR A 569 -22.84 15.81 10.72
N PRO A 570 -23.31 14.80 11.46
CA PRO A 570 -22.49 13.64 11.80
C PRO A 570 -21.92 12.89 10.59
N ILE A 571 -22.70 12.84 9.51
CA ILE A 571 -22.28 12.24 8.24
C ILE A 571 -21.14 13.02 7.56
N ASP A 572 -21.09 14.35 7.69
CA ASP A 572 -20.04 15.16 7.05
C ASP A 572 -18.65 14.82 7.63
N VAL A 573 -18.59 14.62 8.95
CA VAL A 573 -17.38 14.16 9.65
C VAL A 573 -17.02 12.73 9.24
N TYR A 574 -18.01 11.85 9.14
CA TYR A 574 -17.80 10.46 8.69
C TYR A 574 -17.21 10.39 7.28
N ILE A 575 -17.82 11.08 6.30
CA ILE A 575 -17.33 11.08 4.91
C ILE A 575 -15.91 11.66 4.86
N THR A 576 -15.66 12.75 5.59
CA THR A 576 -14.32 13.34 5.64
C THR A 576 -13.27 12.37 6.18
N ALA A 577 -13.61 11.61 7.23
CA ALA A 577 -12.75 10.55 7.75
C ALA A 577 -12.46 9.47 6.69
N GLN A 578 -13.49 9.03 5.94
CA GLN A 578 -13.32 8.05 4.87
C GLN A 578 -12.43 8.56 3.72
N ILE A 579 -12.56 9.84 3.35
CA ILE A 579 -11.68 10.49 2.37
C ILE A 579 -10.23 10.44 2.85
N PHE A 580 -9.98 10.82 4.11
CA PHE A 580 -8.63 10.81 4.69
C PHE A 580 -8.04 9.40 4.73
N THR A 581 -8.80 8.41 5.19
CA THR A 581 -8.37 7.00 5.22
C THR A 581 -8.01 6.52 3.82
N THR A 582 -8.81 6.85 2.81
CA THR A 582 -8.54 6.44 1.42
C THR A 582 -7.21 7.00 0.92
N PHE A 583 -6.89 8.27 1.23
CA PHE A 583 -5.61 8.86 0.84
C PHE A 583 -4.40 8.21 1.56
N VAL A 584 -4.54 7.88 2.84
CA VAL A 584 -3.50 7.19 3.62
C VAL A 584 -3.28 5.76 3.09
N GLU A 585 -4.36 5.03 2.83
CA GLU A 585 -4.29 3.65 2.28
C GLU A 585 -3.66 3.60 0.89
N GLN A 586 -3.94 4.61 0.05
CA GLN A 586 -3.30 4.79 -1.26
C GLN A 586 -1.87 5.33 -1.17
N LYS A 587 -1.35 5.60 0.04
CA LYS A 587 -0.03 6.17 0.31
C LYS A 587 0.23 7.51 -0.39
N ILE A 588 -0.81 8.33 -0.49
CA ILE A 588 -0.71 9.64 -1.11
C ILE A 588 -0.21 10.65 -0.07
N TYR A 589 1.11 10.79 0.05
CA TYR A 589 1.76 11.68 1.03
C TYR A 589 2.49 12.84 0.33
N TYR A 590 1.86 14.01 0.28
CA TYR A 590 2.44 15.20 -0.33
C TYR A 590 2.47 16.36 0.66
N LYS A 591 3.66 16.86 1.01
CA LYS A 591 3.78 18.01 1.93
C LYS A 591 2.93 19.23 1.54
N ALA A 592 2.68 19.42 0.24
CA ALA A 592 1.87 20.53 -0.27
C ALA A 592 0.43 20.51 0.25
N LEU A 593 -0.09 19.34 0.57
CA LEU A 593 -1.47 19.16 1.03
C LEU A 593 -1.59 19.22 2.56
N GLY A 594 -0.46 19.21 3.31
CA GLY A 594 -0.48 19.23 4.78
C GLY A 594 -1.25 20.42 5.37
N LEU A 595 -1.24 21.57 4.70
CA LEU A 595 -2.04 22.75 5.08
C LEU A 595 -3.54 22.49 4.95
N ASN A 596 -4.00 21.80 3.89
CA ASN A 596 -5.41 21.45 3.71
C ASN A 596 -5.87 20.49 4.82
N TRP A 597 -5.06 19.48 5.15
CA TRP A 597 -5.35 18.51 6.22
C TRP A 597 -5.56 19.19 7.57
N ILE A 598 -4.63 20.08 7.96
CA ILE A 598 -4.75 20.82 9.22
C ILE A 598 -5.97 21.75 9.20
N SER A 599 -6.22 22.42 8.08
CA SER A 599 -7.39 23.30 7.94
C SER A 599 -8.69 22.52 8.10
N ILE A 600 -8.81 21.36 7.45
CA ILE A 600 -9.99 20.49 7.51
C ILE A 600 -10.22 19.99 8.93
N CYS A 601 -9.19 19.44 9.58
CA CYS A 601 -9.29 19.00 10.97
C CYS A 601 -9.66 20.15 11.91
N SER A 602 -9.08 21.34 11.71
CA SER A 602 -9.41 22.52 12.51
C SER A 602 -10.87 22.93 12.35
N GLU A 603 -11.46 22.83 11.15
CA GLU A 603 -12.89 23.10 10.94
C GLU A 603 -13.79 22.03 11.57
N ILE A 604 -13.40 20.75 11.49
CA ILE A 604 -14.14 19.67 12.17
C ILE A 604 -14.11 19.87 13.68
N MET A 605 -12.97 20.25 14.26
CA MET A 605 -12.84 20.58 15.69
C MET A 605 -13.68 21.78 16.13
N ASN A 606 -14.14 22.65 15.20
CA ASN A 606 -15.07 23.73 15.49
C ASN A 606 -16.55 23.30 15.48
N SER A 607 -16.84 22.04 15.15
CA SER A 607 -18.20 21.54 15.07
C SER A 607 -18.85 21.45 16.45
N ASN A 608 -20.18 21.37 16.46
CA ASN A 608 -20.94 21.14 17.68
C ASN A 608 -20.52 19.82 18.34
N GLU A 609 -20.33 19.82 19.67
CA GLU A 609 -20.02 18.63 20.45
C GLU A 609 -20.99 17.48 20.19
N THR A 610 -22.30 17.76 20.04
CA THR A 610 -23.29 16.72 19.75
C THR A 610 -23.06 16.05 18.39
N VAL A 611 -22.53 16.80 17.41
CA VAL A 611 -22.21 16.25 16.08
C VAL A 611 -21.04 15.28 16.21
N LEU A 612 -19.99 15.69 16.91
CA LEU A 612 -18.79 14.87 17.14
C LEU A 612 -19.11 13.63 18.00
N GLU A 613 -19.96 13.76 19.02
CA GLU A 613 -20.44 12.63 19.84
C GLU A 613 -21.20 11.61 18.99
N VAL A 614 -22.07 12.07 18.09
CA VAL A 614 -22.82 11.15 17.21
C VAL A 614 -21.89 10.54 16.16
N SER A 615 -20.96 11.31 15.57
CA SER A 615 -19.95 10.80 14.64
C SER A 615 -19.03 9.75 15.28
N ALA A 616 -18.70 9.88 16.56
CA ALA A 616 -17.89 8.91 17.29
C ALA A 616 -18.54 7.53 17.40
N LYS A 617 -19.88 7.44 17.36
CA LYS A 617 -20.60 6.14 17.40
C LYS A 617 -20.27 5.22 16.23
N VAL A 618 -19.81 5.79 15.11
CA VAL A 618 -19.34 5.06 13.92
C VAL A 618 -17.83 5.16 13.73
N ASN A 619 -17.09 5.43 14.81
CA ASN A 619 -15.63 5.58 14.84
C ASN A 619 -15.06 6.73 13.99
N ALA A 620 -15.88 7.68 13.52
CA ALA A 620 -15.42 8.65 12.53
C ALA A 620 -14.29 9.55 13.06
N THR A 621 -14.37 9.97 14.32
CA THR A 621 -13.38 10.86 14.95
C THR A 621 -12.02 10.17 15.11
N ASN A 622 -12.00 8.90 15.53
CA ASN A 622 -10.72 8.19 15.75
C ASN A 622 -10.12 7.75 14.42
N VAL A 623 -10.94 7.36 13.44
CA VAL A 623 -10.47 7.10 12.06
C VAL A 623 -9.86 8.36 11.44
N LEU A 624 -10.50 9.52 11.64
CA LEU A 624 -9.98 10.80 11.18
C LEU A 624 -8.64 11.12 11.85
N LEU A 625 -8.56 10.96 13.18
CA LEU A 625 -7.36 11.22 13.97
C LEU A 625 -6.19 10.30 13.56
N ASP A 626 -6.43 8.99 13.45
CA ASP A 626 -5.43 8.00 13.04
C ASP A 626 -4.93 8.28 11.60
N SER A 627 -5.85 8.60 10.69
CA SER A 627 -5.50 8.95 9.31
C SER A 627 -4.67 10.25 9.27
N PHE A 628 -5.08 11.26 10.03
CA PHE A 628 -4.33 12.51 10.17
C PHE A 628 -2.94 12.28 10.74
N ASP A 629 -2.83 11.46 11.78
CA ASP A 629 -1.55 11.18 12.44
C ASP A 629 -0.59 10.46 11.50
N LYS A 630 -1.05 9.38 10.83
CA LYS A 630 -0.25 8.66 9.83
C LYS A 630 0.21 9.58 8.70
N TYR A 631 -0.66 10.45 8.23
CA TYR A 631 -0.34 11.41 7.18
C TYR A 631 0.73 12.40 7.62
N MET A 632 0.55 13.05 8.78
CA MET A 632 1.48 14.06 9.29
C MET A 632 2.85 13.46 9.60
N ASP A 633 2.88 12.21 10.06
CA ASP A 633 4.12 11.49 10.32
C ASP A 633 4.85 11.15 9.00
N ALA A 634 4.12 10.72 7.96
CA ALA A 634 4.72 10.32 6.68
C ALA A 634 5.33 11.48 5.88
N ILE A 635 4.91 12.72 6.13
CA ILE A 635 5.42 13.92 5.42
C ILE A 635 6.56 14.63 6.16
N SER A 636 6.99 14.15 7.34
CA SER A 636 8.02 14.79 8.16
C SER A 636 9.35 14.98 7.42
N GLU A 637 9.82 13.95 6.72
CA GLU A 637 11.06 13.94 5.94
C GLU A 637 11.00 14.92 4.76
N GLN A 638 9.79 15.22 4.28
CA GLN A 638 9.60 16.17 3.17
C GLN A 638 9.72 17.63 3.66
N PHE A 639 9.49 17.90 4.96
CA PHE A 639 9.64 19.21 5.59
C PHE A 639 11.05 19.47 6.10
N LEU A 640 11.71 18.48 6.69
CA LEU A 640 13.04 18.64 7.29
C LEU A 640 14.09 17.76 6.61
N SER A 641 15.13 18.38 6.05
CA SER A 641 16.29 17.64 5.54
C SER A 641 17.11 17.06 6.70
N VAL A 642 17.43 15.76 6.58
CA VAL A 642 18.38 15.04 7.42
C VAL A 642 19.75 15.73 7.46
N GLU A 643 20.26 16.10 6.29
CA GLU A 643 21.69 16.36 6.10
C GLU A 643 22.07 17.82 6.32
N ARG A 644 21.10 18.74 6.29
CA ARG A 644 21.37 20.19 6.27
C ARG A 644 20.30 20.98 7.01
N CYS A 645 20.64 21.40 8.22
CA CYS A 645 19.96 22.51 8.89
C CYS A 645 20.05 23.77 8.01
N GLY A 646 18.96 24.53 7.92
CA GLY A 646 18.90 25.78 7.15
C GLY A 646 18.64 25.64 5.65
N ASN A 647 18.57 24.42 5.08
CA ASN A 647 18.26 24.25 3.66
C ASN A 647 16.75 24.27 3.44
N VAL A 648 16.27 25.33 2.79
CA VAL A 648 14.84 25.59 2.65
C VAL A 648 14.29 25.06 1.33
N PHE A 649 13.28 24.19 1.38
CA PHE A 649 12.42 23.93 0.22
C PHE A 649 11.35 25.03 0.09
N ILE A 650 11.74 26.26 -0.28
CA ILE A 650 10.80 27.38 -0.55
C ILE A 650 10.17 27.22 -1.93
N ASN A 651 9.22 26.30 -2.09
CA ASN A 651 8.29 26.34 -3.22
C ASN A 651 6.82 26.22 -2.79
N LEU A 652 6.51 26.11 -1.50
CA LEU A 652 5.15 25.96 -0.99
C LEU A 652 4.36 27.27 -0.80
N LEU A 653 5.02 28.43 -0.83
CA LEU A 653 4.43 29.69 -0.36
C LEU A 653 3.66 30.50 -1.42
N ARG A 654 3.48 30.01 -2.65
CA ARG A 654 2.81 30.80 -3.70
C ARG A 654 1.34 30.49 -3.94
N GLU A 655 0.77 29.41 -3.42
CA GLU A 655 -0.57 28.97 -3.90
C GLU A 655 -1.65 28.70 -2.83
N SER A 656 -1.36 28.67 -1.52
CA SER A 656 -2.41 28.42 -0.51
C SER A 656 -3.07 29.70 0.03
N ASN A 657 -3.56 30.57 -0.85
CA ASN A 657 -4.29 31.80 -0.47
C ASN A 657 -5.65 31.55 0.24
N GLY A 658 -5.99 30.31 0.61
CA GLY A 658 -7.29 29.94 1.19
C GLY A 658 -7.25 29.17 2.51
N ALA A 659 -6.08 28.74 3.01
CA ALA A 659 -6.01 27.97 4.25
C ALA A 659 -5.83 28.90 5.45
N ASN A 660 -6.68 28.76 6.49
CA ASN A 660 -6.53 29.43 7.78
C ASN A 660 -5.34 28.88 8.61
N VAL A 661 -4.26 28.44 7.95
CA VAL A 661 -3.11 27.75 8.52
C VAL A 661 -1.85 28.52 8.14
N GLN A 662 -1.03 28.84 9.12
CA GLN A 662 0.23 29.54 8.94
C GLN A 662 1.39 28.56 8.91
N LEU A 663 2.20 28.63 7.86
CA LEU A 663 3.49 27.97 7.81
C LEU A 663 4.54 28.91 8.38
N HIS A 664 5.12 28.54 9.52
CA HIS A 664 6.28 29.21 10.10
C HIS A 664 7.51 28.35 9.85
N ASN A 665 8.51 28.96 9.23
CA ASN A 665 9.74 28.27 8.88
C ASN A 665 10.89 28.76 9.77
N TYR A 666 11.43 27.85 10.57
CA TYR A 666 12.60 28.03 11.41
C TYR A 666 13.67 26.98 11.04
N SER A 667 13.83 26.75 9.73
CA SER A 667 14.74 25.75 9.19
C SER A 667 16.19 25.93 9.66
N ASP A 668 16.60 27.17 9.96
CA ASP A 668 17.90 27.53 10.51
C ASP A 668 18.19 26.86 11.86
N ILE A 669 17.14 26.60 12.65
CA ILE A 669 17.22 25.85 13.91
C ILE A 669 16.56 24.47 13.82
N GLY A 670 16.27 24.01 12.59
CA GLY A 670 15.73 22.67 12.33
C GLY A 670 14.25 22.50 12.70
N VAL A 671 13.44 23.56 12.68
CA VAL A 671 12.01 23.49 13.00
C VAL A 671 11.13 24.02 11.87
N GLN A 672 10.02 23.33 11.61
CA GLN A 672 8.92 23.86 10.79
C GLN A 672 7.59 23.68 11.51
N ALA A 673 6.74 24.69 11.47
CA ALA A 673 5.48 24.69 12.18
C ALA A 673 4.31 25.02 11.25
N LEU A 674 3.26 24.23 11.34
CA LEU A 674 1.98 24.44 10.68
C LEU A 674 0.95 24.78 11.77
N ILE A 675 0.52 26.04 11.83
CA ILE A 675 -0.26 26.57 12.96
C ILE A 675 -1.66 27.00 12.48
N SER A 676 -2.70 26.39 13.04
CA SER A 676 -4.11 26.79 12.84
C SER A 676 -4.75 27.24 14.16
N ARG A 677 -6.08 27.39 14.20
CA ARG A 677 -6.78 27.85 15.42
C ARG A 677 -6.84 26.75 16.47
N ASN A 678 -7.19 25.54 16.05
CA ASN A 678 -7.46 24.43 16.95
C ASN A 678 -6.37 23.35 16.92
N LEU A 679 -5.46 23.44 15.95
CA LEU A 679 -4.47 22.40 15.68
C LEU A 679 -3.17 23.01 15.20
N SER A 680 -2.07 22.65 15.84
CA SER A 680 -0.72 23.03 15.43
C SER A 680 0.17 21.79 15.33
N VAL A 681 1.00 21.72 14.29
CA VAL A 681 1.96 20.63 14.07
C VAL A 681 3.36 21.21 13.94
N PHE A 682 4.30 20.71 14.71
CA PHE A 682 5.70 21.11 14.71
C PHE A 682 6.55 19.91 14.30
N TYR A 683 7.33 20.09 13.26
CA TYR A 683 8.39 19.17 12.85
C TYR A 683 9.69 19.70 13.41
N VAL A 684 10.42 18.87 14.16
CA VAL A 684 11.67 19.26 14.82
C VAL A 684 12.76 18.25 14.46
N ASN A 685 13.92 18.75 14.04
CA ASN A 685 15.16 17.99 13.93
C ASN A 685 16.07 18.37 15.14
N PRO A 686 16.11 17.55 16.19
CA PRO A 686 16.87 17.84 17.40
C PRO A 686 18.38 18.00 17.15
N SER A 687 18.91 17.39 16.09
CA SER A 687 20.32 17.47 15.73
C SER A 687 20.77 18.87 15.32
N CYS A 688 19.84 19.75 14.94
CA CYS A 688 20.16 21.11 14.49
C CYS A 688 20.50 22.07 15.63
N TYR A 689 19.68 22.11 16.68
CA TYR A 689 19.82 23.12 17.74
C TYR A 689 19.47 22.59 19.13
N ASN A 690 19.52 21.27 19.33
CA ASN A 690 19.13 20.59 20.58
C ASN A 690 17.70 20.94 21.05
N ILE A 691 16.82 21.30 20.11
CA ILE A 691 15.40 21.54 20.39
C ILE A 691 14.72 20.19 20.39
N THR A 692 14.03 19.88 21.49
CA THR A 692 13.30 18.61 21.64
C THR A 692 11.84 18.81 22.03
N GLY A 693 11.44 20.07 22.19
CA GLY A 693 10.16 20.39 22.80
C GLY A 693 9.65 21.78 22.48
N LEU A 694 8.47 22.05 23.04
CA LEU A 694 7.73 23.29 22.91
C LEU A 694 7.05 23.64 24.23
N ALA A 695 7.03 24.92 24.57
CA ALA A 695 6.22 25.47 25.65
C ALA A 695 5.25 26.52 25.10
N ILE A 696 4.01 26.50 25.60
CA ILE A 696 2.90 27.37 25.21
C ILE A 696 2.50 28.25 26.39
N TYR A 697 2.21 29.52 26.10
CA TYR A 697 1.91 30.56 27.05
C TYR A 697 0.64 31.32 26.69
N SER A 698 -0.05 31.76 27.74
CA SER A 698 -1.25 32.61 27.68
C SER A 698 -0.96 34.10 27.48
N ALA A 699 0.32 34.52 27.54
CA ALA A 699 0.72 35.91 27.39
C ALA A 699 2.08 36.08 26.71
N ALA A 700 2.33 37.26 26.15
CA ALA A 700 3.58 37.63 25.51
C ALA A 700 4.77 37.67 26.49
N GLY A 701 5.98 37.45 25.97
CA GLY A 701 7.25 37.45 26.72
C GLY A 701 8.43 37.76 25.79
N LEU A 702 9.61 38.01 26.36
CA LEU A 702 10.80 38.47 25.61
C LEU A 702 11.31 37.45 24.59
N ASP A 703 11.12 36.16 24.86
CA ASP A 703 11.60 35.00 24.10
C ASP A 703 10.47 34.20 23.45
N ARG A 704 9.25 34.75 23.46
CA ARG A 704 8.05 34.05 23.00
C ARG A 704 7.64 34.54 21.62
N ILE A 705 7.33 33.58 20.75
CA ILE A 705 6.85 33.81 19.41
C ILE A 705 5.32 33.92 19.46
N SER A 706 4.79 35.04 18.95
CA SER A 706 3.34 35.22 18.84
C SER A 706 2.80 34.38 17.69
N THR A 707 1.71 33.67 17.93
CA THR A 707 0.85 33.20 16.85
C THR A 707 -0.15 34.28 16.48
N SER A 708 -0.76 34.16 15.30
CA SER A 708 -1.88 35.04 14.90
C SER A 708 -3.20 34.74 15.61
N LYS A 709 -3.21 33.77 16.54
CA LYS A 709 -4.44 33.19 17.11
C LYS A 709 -4.37 33.05 18.64
N ASP A 710 -3.87 34.11 19.28
CA ASP A 710 -4.01 34.37 20.71
C ASP A 710 -3.25 33.43 21.67
N PHE A 711 -2.22 32.72 21.21
CA PHE A 711 -1.25 32.08 22.09
C PHE A 711 0.19 32.36 21.68
N TRP A 712 1.10 32.23 22.64
CA TRP A 712 2.54 32.40 22.44
C TRP A 712 3.25 31.09 22.68
N PHE A 713 4.37 30.86 21.99
CA PHE A 713 5.18 29.66 22.22
C PHE A 713 6.67 29.99 22.20
N ARG A 714 7.47 29.12 22.81
CA ARG A 714 8.93 29.09 22.62
C ARG A 714 9.39 27.65 22.48
N PHE A 715 10.53 27.46 21.82
CA PHE A 715 11.18 26.15 21.76
C PHE A 715 11.83 25.80 23.08
N VAL A 716 11.80 24.52 23.44
CA VAL A 716 12.41 23.99 24.66
C VAL A 716 13.60 23.12 24.27
N TYR A 717 14.76 23.43 24.85
CA TYR A 717 15.99 22.70 24.62
C TYR A 717 16.12 21.48 25.53
N ALA A 718 16.79 20.43 25.07
CA ALA A 718 16.93 19.18 25.82
C ALA A 718 17.68 19.33 27.17
N ASN A 719 18.52 20.36 27.28
CA ASN A 719 19.29 20.67 28.48
C ASN A 719 18.54 21.56 29.50
N GLU A 720 17.32 22.00 29.19
CA GLU A 720 16.52 22.80 30.13
C GLU A 720 15.96 21.92 31.27
N SER A 721 15.96 22.49 32.48
CA SER A 721 15.38 21.82 33.65
C SER A 721 13.89 22.12 33.75
N ILE A 722 13.12 21.11 34.17
CA ILE A 722 11.68 21.23 34.31
C ILE A 722 11.29 22.28 35.35
N GLU A 723 12.10 22.42 36.40
CA GLU A 723 11.89 23.41 37.47
C GLU A 723 11.97 24.84 36.93
N ASN A 724 12.88 25.11 35.97
CA ASN A 724 12.99 26.44 35.37
C ASN A 724 11.79 26.75 34.48
N ILE A 725 11.35 25.79 33.67
CA ILE A 725 10.18 25.94 32.80
C ILE A 725 8.93 26.22 33.64
N MET A 726 8.76 25.49 34.75
CA MET A 726 7.62 25.68 35.67
C MET A 726 7.57 27.05 36.36
N LEU A 727 8.70 27.74 36.48
CA LEU A 727 8.79 29.08 37.06
C LEU A 727 8.39 30.17 36.07
N GLU A 728 8.22 29.83 34.79
CA GLU A 728 7.82 30.80 33.79
C GLU A 728 6.38 31.25 33.98
N SER A 729 6.20 32.56 33.98
CA SER A 729 4.87 33.18 34.06
C SER A 729 4.02 32.78 32.86
N ASP A 730 2.72 32.62 33.08
CA ASP A 730 1.72 32.40 32.02
C ASP A 730 1.86 31.10 31.23
N LEU A 731 2.73 30.17 31.65
CA LEU A 731 2.87 28.84 31.06
C LEU A 731 1.52 28.09 31.13
N GLU A 732 1.08 27.55 30.01
CA GLU A 732 -0.09 26.68 29.92
C GLU A 732 0.30 25.21 29.84
N THR A 733 1.28 24.92 28.99
CA THR A 733 1.75 23.56 28.78
C THR A 733 3.16 23.56 28.21
N ALA A 734 3.96 22.56 28.56
CA ALA A 734 5.26 22.33 27.93
C ALA A 734 5.47 20.84 27.71
N VAL A 735 6.04 20.49 26.55
CA VAL A 735 6.40 19.12 26.23
C VAL A 735 7.82 19.09 25.72
N TYR A 736 8.67 18.20 26.24
CA TYR A 736 10.04 18.09 25.75
C TYR A 736 10.69 16.75 26.13
N MET A 737 11.83 16.47 25.49
CA MET A 737 12.65 15.31 25.77
C MET A 737 13.97 15.76 26.39
N THR A 738 14.30 15.22 27.57
CA THR A 738 15.53 15.61 28.29
C THR A 738 16.80 15.13 27.58
N ASP A 739 17.94 15.75 27.89
CA ASP A 739 19.27 15.30 27.44
C ASP A 739 19.53 13.82 27.76
N LYS A 740 19.01 13.31 28.89
CA LYS A 740 19.12 11.89 29.24
C LYS A 740 18.36 11.01 28.23
N PHE A 741 17.16 11.42 27.84
CA PHE A 741 16.39 10.73 26.80
C PHE A 741 17.10 10.81 25.44
N MET A 742 17.61 11.99 25.07
CA MET A 742 18.32 12.20 23.80
C MET A 742 19.65 11.44 23.73
N SER A 743 20.37 11.31 24.85
CA SER A 743 21.64 10.57 24.89
C SER A 743 21.47 9.08 24.59
N GLN A 744 20.27 8.52 24.80
CA GLN A 744 19.96 7.14 24.45
C GLN A 744 19.62 6.95 22.96
N LEU A 745 19.43 8.06 22.24
CA LEU A 745 19.19 8.07 20.81
C LEU A 745 20.47 8.12 19.98
N VAL A 746 21.64 8.20 20.63
CA VAL A 746 22.93 8.24 19.96
C VAL A 746 23.19 6.89 19.28
N GLY A 747 23.12 6.89 17.94
CA GLY A 747 23.28 5.70 17.10
C GLY A 747 22.03 5.27 16.34
N ILE A 748 20.87 5.89 16.59
CA ILE A 748 19.69 5.77 15.73
C ILE A 748 19.81 6.81 14.61
N ASP A 749 19.64 6.40 13.36
CA ASP A 749 19.61 7.34 12.22
C ASP A 749 18.43 8.30 12.39
N LEU A 750 18.79 9.49 12.87
CA LEU A 750 18.07 10.77 12.75
C LEU A 750 16.64 10.79 13.30
N PRO A 751 16.48 10.94 14.62
CA PRO A 751 15.16 11.04 15.22
C PRO A 751 14.50 12.39 14.88
N TYR A 752 13.50 12.40 14.01
CA TYR A 752 12.59 13.54 13.90
C TYR A 752 11.58 13.50 15.05
N VAL A 753 11.31 14.66 15.63
CA VAL A 753 10.22 14.83 16.61
C VAL A 753 9.07 15.55 15.93
N VAL A 754 7.90 14.91 15.90
CA VAL A 754 6.65 15.53 15.45
C VAL A 754 5.81 15.83 16.69
N LEU A 755 5.53 17.12 16.94
CA LEU A 755 4.66 17.56 18.04
C LEU A 755 3.35 18.08 17.46
N LYS A 756 2.23 17.55 17.93
CA LYS A 756 0.88 17.94 17.52
C LYS A 756 0.16 18.46 18.76
N ILE A 757 -0.46 19.62 18.61
CA ILE A 757 -1.09 20.34 19.71
C ILE A 757 -2.51 20.65 19.30
N TYR A 758 -3.43 20.03 20.01
CA TYR A 758 -4.86 20.19 19.85
C TYR A 758 -5.37 21.11 20.96
N GLU A 759 -6.07 22.16 20.57
CA GLU A 759 -6.57 23.18 21.50
C GLU A 759 -7.61 22.61 22.47
N ASN A 760 -8.35 21.59 22.02
CA ASN A 760 -9.39 20.90 22.78
C ASN A 760 -9.45 19.41 22.37
N ASP A 761 -10.34 18.66 23.03
CA ASP A 761 -10.54 17.23 22.82
C ASP A 761 -11.64 16.88 21.81
N ALA A 762 -11.99 17.78 20.90
CA ALA A 762 -13.10 17.57 19.96
C ALA A 762 -12.96 16.29 19.12
N LEU A 763 -11.73 15.86 18.81
CA LEU A 763 -11.46 14.63 18.06
C LEU A 763 -11.27 13.39 18.95
N PHE A 764 -11.26 13.55 20.26
CA PHE A 764 -10.94 12.51 21.26
C PHE A 764 -12.21 12.07 21.97
N MET A 765 -13.14 11.52 21.18
CA MET A 765 -14.48 11.18 21.61
C MET A 765 -14.56 9.69 21.94
N GLU A 766 -14.90 9.37 23.20
CA GLU A 766 -15.14 7.99 23.63
C GLU A 766 -16.47 7.47 23.07
N TYR A 767 -16.55 6.17 22.77
CA TYR A 767 -17.78 5.54 22.29
C TYR A 767 -18.92 5.46 23.32
N SER A 768 -18.61 5.62 24.60
CA SER A 768 -19.59 5.41 25.66
C SER A 768 -20.65 6.52 25.70
N LEU A 769 -21.93 6.13 25.82
CA LEU A 769 -23.12 7.00 25.78
C LEU A 769 -23.14 8.12 26.84
N GLU A 770 -22.29 8.03 27.86
CA GLU A 770 -22.07 9.08 28.82
C GLU A 770 -20.58 9.42 28.79
N ARG A 771 -20.24 10.61 28.31
CA ARG A 771 -18.91 11.19 28.48
C ARG A 771 -18.70 11.43 29.98
N LYS A 772 -18.30 10.39 30.72
CA LYS A 772 -18.24 10.43 32.18
C LYS A 772 -17.27 11.49 32.69
N ARG A 773 -16.32 11.90 31.85
CA ARG A 773 -15.22 12.78 32.24
C ARG A 773 -14.78 13.65 31.05
N ARG A 774 -14.77 14.98 31.23
CA ARG A 774 -14.22 15.93 30.26
C ARG A 774 -12.78 16.28 30.59
N VAL A 775 -11.93 16.09 29.59
CA VAL A 775 -10.71 16.86 29.32
C VAL A 775 -10.91 18.35 29.61
N ARG A 776 -9.96 18.99 30.28
CA ARG A 776 -9.93 20.47 30.39
C ARG A 776 -8.58 21.11 30.08
N SER A 777 -7.59 20.32 29.69
CA SER A 777 -6.32 20.81 29.16
C SER A 777 -6.31 20.72 27.64
N ARG A 778 -5.34 21.39 27.00
CA ARG A 778 -4.93 21.07 25.63
C ARG A 778 -4.49 19.61 25.56
N VAL A 779 -4.62 19.02 24.38
CA VAL A 779 -4.17 17.65 24.10
C VAL A 779 -2.88 17.73 23.29
N ILE A 780 -1.85 17.01 23.74
CA ILE A 780 -0.54 17.00 23.09
C ILE A 780 -0.21 15.58 22.66
N SER A 781 0.20 15.45 21.41
CA SER A 781 0.83 14.25 20.87
C SER A 781 2.26 14.56 20.47
N GLY A 782 3.19 13.73 20.95
CA GLY A 782 4.55 13.68 20.43
C GLY A 782 4.71 12.47 19.52
N LYS A 783 5.71 12.45 18.66
CA LYS A 783 6.17 11.20 18.07
C LYS A 783 7.63 11.33 17.71
N LEU A 784 8.40 10.31 18.08
CA LEU A 784 9.75 10.14 17.60
C LEU A 784 9.71 9.22 16.38
N LEU A 785 10.15 9.72 15.23
CA LEU A 785 10.27 8.93 14.01
C LEU A 785 11.68 8.32 13.93
N GLY A 786 11.80 7.13 13.31
CA GLY A 786 13.05 6.37 13.24
C GLY A 786 13.30 5.38 14.39
N ASP A 787 12.40 5.31 15.38
CA ASP A 787 12.53 4.36 16.51
C ASP A 787 11.86 3.01 16.20
N HIS A 788 12.61 1.92 16.34
CA HIS A 788 12.16 0.54 16.05
C HIS A 788 11.69 -0.23 17.30
N GLY A 789 11.25 0.48 18.36
CA GLY A 789 10.43 -0.12 19.42
C GLY A 789 11.19 -0.83 20.53
N THR A 790 12.35 -0.33 20.94
CA THR A 790 12.98 -0.79 22.20
C THR A 790 12.32 -0.11 23.41
N GLN A 791 12.00 -0.88 24.46
CA GLN A 791 11.52 -0.33 25.73
C GLN A 791 12.53 0.68 26.29
N ARG A 792 12.08 1.92 26.53
CA ARG A 792 12.95 3.00 26.99
C ARG A 792 12.75 3.29 28.48
N PRO A 793 13.83 3.47 29.25
CA PRO A 793 13.73 3.75 30.69
C PRO A 793 13.33 5.19 31.01
N TYR A 794 13.35 6.10 30.03
CA TYR A 794 12.95 7.50 30.19
C TYR A 794 11.80 7.81 29.25
N GLY A 795 10.78 8.51 29.78
CA GLY A 795 9.64 8.97 29.01
C GLY A 795 9.74 10.43 28.59
N MET A 796 8.94 10.82 27.60
CA MET A 796 8.72 12.22 27.26
C MET A 796 8.06 12.93 28.44
N GLN A 797 8.52 14.15 28.74
CA GLN A 797 7.98 14.95 29.84
C GLN A 797 6.94 15.93 29.31
N LEU A 798 5.77 15.92 29.94
CA LEU A 798 4.67 16.81 29.63
C LEU A 798 4.20 17.51 30.91
N LEU A 799 4.31 18.83 30.91
CA LEU A 799 3.76 19.71 31.93
C LEU A 799 2.42 20.25 31.46
N LEU A 800 1.38 20.06 32.27
CA LEU A 800 0.04 20.57 31.98
C LEU A 800 -0.44 21.44 33.15
N ARG A 801 -0.98 22.62 32.84
CA ARG A 801 -1.54 23.52 33.84
C ARG A 801 -2.80 22.94 34.47
N LYS A 802 -2.87 23.07 35.79
CA LYS A 802 -3.95 22.64 36.66
C LYS A 802 -4.99 23.77 36.82
N PRO A 803 -6.25 23.61 36.36
CA PRO A 803 -7.37 24.39 36.86
C PRO A 803 -7.43 24.33 38.38
N LYS A 804 -7.70 25.49 38.99
CA LYS A 804 -7.84 25.65 40.42
C LYS A 804 -8.90 24.66 40.94
N GLU A 805 -8.62 24.01 42.07
CA GLU A 805 -9.57 23.19 42.87
C GLU A 805 -9.82 21.72 42.46
N LEU A 806 -9.18 21.19 41.40
CA LEU A 806 -9.45 19.81 40.97
C LEU A 806 -8.22 18.90 41.12
N ALA A 807 -8.37 17.62 41.45
CA ALA A 807 -7.26 16.65 41.39
C ALA A 807 -7.12 16.16 39.94
N GLY A 808 -5.92 16.28 39.37
CA GLY A 808 -5.66 15.95 37.96
C GLY A 808 -4.74 14.75 37.86
N ALA A 809 -5.06 13.82 36.96
CA ALA A 809 -4.20 12.68 36.66
C ALA A 809 -3.94 12.59 35.15
N CYS A 810 -2.72 12.19 34.80
CA CYS A 810 -2.28 11.99 33.44
C CYS A 810 -2.94 10.75 32.83
N ARG A 811 -3.40 10.90 31.59
CA ARG A 811 -3.99 9.83 30.79
C ARG A 811 -3.51 9.90 29.35
N GLN A 812 -3.55 8.77 28.70
CA GLN A 812 -3.19 8.57 27.31
C GLN A 812 -4.41 8.09 26.51
N TRP A 813 -4.56 8.60 25.29
CA TRP A 813 -5.52 8.10 24.32
C TRP A 813 -5.00 6.85 23.61
N ASP A 814 -5.82 5.81 23.48
CA ASP A 814 -5.47 4.54 22.84
C ASP A 814 -6.26 4.22 21.57
N ASN A 815 -6.87 5.25 20.97
CA ASN A 815 -7.79 5.17 19.83
C ASN A 815 -9.22 4.71 20.17
N ASP A 816 -9.53 4.50 21.44
CA ASP A 816 -10.89 4.19 21.91
C ASP A 816 -11.26 5.02 23.16
N HIS A 817 -10.38 5.04 24.16
CA HIS A 817 -10.63 5.67 25.45
C HIS A 817 -9.37 6.24 26.13
N TRP A 818 -9.59 7.11 27.12
CA TRP A 818 -8.52 7.67 27.94
C TRP A 818 -8.09 6.70 29.05
N GLN A 819 -6.89 6.13 28.92
CA GLN A 819 -6.33 5.16 29.87
C GLN A 819 -5.14 5.68 30.69
N TYR A 820 -4.83 4.99 31.80
CA TYR A 820 -3.67 5.28 32.67
C TYR A 820 -2.42 4.50 32.27
N GLU A 821 -2.57 3.42 31.51
CA GLU A 821 -1.45 2.59 31.07
C GLU A 821 -0.55 3.38 30.11
N GLY A 822 0.77 3.21 30.23
CA GLY A 822 1.76 3.94 29.44
C GLY A 822 2.16 5.33 29.95
N VAL A 823 1.42 5.93 30.90
CA VAL A 823 1.71 7.27 31.45
C VAL A 823 1.73 7.29 32.98
N THR A 824 2.73 7.94 33.57
CA THR A 824 2.78 8.19 35.02
C THR A 824 2.50 9.65 35.34
N THR A 825 1.79 9.87 36.44
CA THR A 825 1.61 11.20 37.03
C THR A 825 2.63 11.37 38.14
N SER A 826 3.52 12.35 38.04
CA SER A 826 4.48 12.62 39.11
C SER A 826 3.76 13.23 40.32
N ASN A 827 3.86 12.57 41.47
CA ASN A 827 3.35 13.07 42.76
C ASN A 827 4.41 13.90 43.52
N ASP A 828 5.47 14.35 42.85
CA ASP A 828 6.57 15.06 43.51
C ASP A 828 6.05 16.36 44.16
N THR A 829 6.23 16.47 45.48
CA THR A 829 5.79 17.60 46.30
C THR A 829 6.45 18.92 45.92
N ASN A 830 7.54 18.88 45.15
CA ASN A 830 8.23 20.07 44.65
C ASN A 830 7.58 20.68 43.40
N ILE A 831 6.67 19.96 42.74
CA ILE A 831 5.93 20.46 41.58
C ILE A 831 4.89 21.45 42.11
N SER A 832 4.96 22.70 41.64
CA SER A 832 4.01 23.78 41.95
C SER A 832 2.57 23.26 41.92
N LYS A 833 1.75 23.73 42.87
CA LYS A 833 0.32 23.36 42.98
C LYS A 833 -0.49 23.62 41.71
N ASP A 834 0.06 24.39 40.77
CA ASP A 834 -0.59 24.83 39.54
C ASP A 834 -0.28 23.98 38.31
N TYR A 835 0.58 22.95 38.41
CA TYR A 835 0.92 22.08 37.29
C TYR A 835 0.88 20.59 37.66
N VAL A 836 0.76 19.75 36.65
CA VAL A 836 0.93 18.31 36.77
C VAL A 836 1.94 17.86 35.72
N LEU A 837 2.89 17.02 36.13
CA LEU A 837 3.89 16.42 35.27
C LEU A 837 3.46 14.99 34.89
N CYS A 838 3.33 14.78 33.59
CA CYS A 838 3.09 13.49 32.96
C CYS A 838 4.36 12.96 32.33
N ILE A 839 4.67 11.68 32.56
CA ILE A 839 5.81 10.99 31.94
C ILE A 839 5.29 9.77 31.18
N GLY A 840 5.41 9.76 29.86
CA GLY A 840 4.95 8.65 29.01
C GLY A 840 6.10 7.76 28.54
N TYR A 841 6.04 6.45 28.80
CA TYR A 841 7.16 5.50 28.59
C TYR A 841 6.98 4.53 27.41
N GLU A 842 5.75 4.19 27.04
CA GLU A 842 5.46 3.29 25.92
C GLU A 842 5.07 4.09 24.69
N TRP A 843 6.04 4.33 23.79
CA TRP A 843 5.79 4.95 22.50
C TRP A 843 6.16 3.94 21.40
N PRO A 844 5.16 3.31 20.79
CA PRO A 844 5.06 3.45 19.34
C PRO A 844 3.65 3.93 18.99
N MET A 845 3.58 5.00 18.17
CA MET A 845 2.36 5.61 17.61
C MET A 845 1.59 6.59 18.52
N GLY A 846 1.56 7.86 18.08
CA GLY A 846 0.59 8.92 18.41
C GLY A 846 -0.18 8.82 19.73
N THR A 847 0.48 9.03 20.86
CA THR A 847 -0.22 9.08 22.15
C THR A 847 -0.57 10.52 22.48
N ASN A 848 -1.86 10.75 22.69
CA ASN A 848 -2.40 12.03 23.10
C ASN A 848 -2.47 12.00 24.63
N VAL A 849 -1.78 12.93 25.31
CA VAL A 849 -1.67 12.91 26.77
C VAL A 849 -2.36 14.13 27.39
N GLN A 850 -3.08 13.89 28.49
CA GLN A 850 -3.92 14.89 29.14
C GLN A 850 -4.08 14.68 30.65
N LEU A 851 -4.32 15.78 31.38
CA LEU A 851 -4.98 15.80 32.69
C LEU A 851 -6.50 15.65 32.63
N GLN A 852 -7.00 14.61 33.29
CA GLN A 852 -8.42 14.46 33.60
C GLN A 852 -8.69 14.76 35.08
N TRP A 853 -9.83 15.40 35.37
CA TRP A 853 -10.22 15.83 36.72
C TRP A 853 -11.27 14.90 37.32
N GLU A 854 -11.09 14.51 38.59
CA GLU A 854 -12.15 13.88 39.38
C GLU A 854 -12.73 14.88 40.39
N SER A 855 -14.06 14.93 40.50
CA SER A 855 -14.74 15.67 41.56
C SER A 855 -14.45 15.00 42.92
N HIS A 856 -13.94 15.79 43.86
CA HIS A 856 -13.64 15.38 45.23
C HIS A 856 -14.92 15.09 46.04
N GLU A 857 -15.65 14.03 45.71
CA GLU A 857 -16.54 13.36 46.65
C GLU A 857 -16.32 11.85 46.54
N LYS A 858 -15.90 11.26 47.67
CA LYS A 858 -15.56 9.85 47.91
C LYS A 858 -14.11 9.47 47.65
N ASN A 859 -13.25 9.91 48.55
CA ASN A 859 -12.11 9.08 48.96
C ASN A 859 -11.84 9.26 50.45
N THR A 860 -12.61 8.55 51.27
CA THR A 860 -12.16 8.16 52.61
C THR A 860 -12.71 6.78 52.96
N LYS A 861 -11.76 5.89 53.26
CA LYS A 861 -11.87 4.58 53.92
C LYS A 861 -12.26 3.41 53.02
N GLU A 862 -11.26 2.56 52.78
CA GLU A 862 -11.41 1.11 52.60
C GLU A 862 -12.34 0.56 53.69
N ASN A 863 -13.62 0.49 53.37
CA ASN A 863 -14.60 -0.30 54.06
C ASN A 863 -15.31 -1.12 52.98
N SER A 864 -15.53 -2.39 53.29
CA SER A 864 -16.13 -3.51 52.53
C SER A 864 -17.47 -3.24 51.79
N SER A 865 -17.62 -2.09 51.14
CA SER A 865 -18.87 -1.53 50.62
C SER A 865 -18.85 -1.30 49.10
N GLU A 866 -17.72 -1.53 48.43
CA GLU A 866 -17.56 -1.26 46.99
C GLU A 866 -17.84 -2.48 46.08
N TYR A 867 -17.92 -3.69 46.64
CA TYR A 867 -18.07 -4.91 45.85
C TYR A 867 -19.06 -5.88 46.48
N CYS A 868 -19.88 -6.51 45.66
CA CYS A 868 -20.58 -7.72 46.05
C CYS A 868 -19.57 -8.87 46.04
N ALA A 869 -19.48 -9.62 47.14
CA ALA A 869 -18.63 -10.79 47.24
C ALA A 869 -19.03 -11.85 46.20
N ALA A 870 -18.09 -12.68 45.77
CA ALA A 870 -18.43 -13.81 44.91
C ALA A 870 -19.46 -14.71 45.61
N GLU A 871 -20.47 -15.17 44.88
CA GLU A 871 -21.57 -15.98 45.42
C GLU A 871 -21.84 -17.16 44.50
N ASP A 872 -21.98 -18.33 45.12
CA ASP A 872 -22.38 -19.56 44.46
C ASP A 872 -23.90 -19.58 44.31
N PHE A 873 -24.37 -19.83 43.10
CA PHE A 873 -25.78 -19.91 42.75
C PHE A 873 -26.12 -21.31 42.22
N GLU A 874 -26.80 -22.09 43.06
CA GLU A 874 -27.31 -23.39 42.71
C GLU A 874 -28.58 -23.24 41.86
N HIS A 875 -28.57 -23.77 40.64
CA HIS A 875 -29.75 -23.85 39.79
C HIS A 875 -29.96 -25.26 39.25
N THR A 876 -31.20 -25.56 38.87
CA THR A 876 -31.54 -26.86 38.27
C THR A 876 -31.91 -26.65 36.81
N TYR A 877 -31.37 -27.49 35.93
CA TYR A 877 -31.77 -27.55 34.54
C TYR A 877 -32.31 -28.93 34.18
N LYS A 878 -33.25 -28.95 33.24
CA LYS A 878 -33.90 -30.17 32.76
C LYS A 878 -33.17 -30.66 31.51
N ILE A 879 -32.47 -31.79 31.63
CA ILE A 879 -31.85 -32.47 30.49
C ILE A 879 -32.82 -33.52 29.98
N LYS A 880 -33.20 -33.41 28.71
CA LYS A 880 -33.96 -34.45 28.03
C LYS A 880 -32.97 -35.45 27.44
N SER A 881 -32.99 -36.69 27.92
CA SER A 881 -32.20 -37.78 27.32
C SER A 881 -32.74 -38.16 25.94
N GLU A 882 -31.95 -38.88 25.14
CA GLU A 882 -32.31 -39.27 23.77
C GLU A 882 -33.62 -40.10 23.69
N ASN A 883 -33.95 -40.84 24.73
CA ASN A 883 -35.22 -41.58 24.85
C ASN A 883 -36.42 -40.70 25.28
N GLY A 884 -36.23 -39.39 25.40
CA GLY A 884 -37.26 -38.42 25.73
C GLY A 884 -37.57 -38.24 27.23
N SER A 885 -36.87 -38.95 28.13
CA SER A 885 -37.03 -38.77 29.57
C SER A 885 -36.36 -37.46 30.04
N LEU A 886 -37.03 -36.72 30.93
CA LEU A 886 -36.49 -35.48 31.50
C LEU A 886 -35.84 -35.81 32.84
N SER A 887 -34.51 -35.68 32.91
CA SER A 887 -33.75 -35.71 34.17
C SER A 887 -33.49 -34.28 34.64
N ILE A 888 -33.69 -34.02 35.93
CA ILE A 888 -33.34 -32.75 36.56
C ILE A 888 -31.93 -32.91 37.10
N LYS A 889 -31.00 -32.04 36.67
CA LYS A 889 -29.66 -31.96 37.26
C LYS A 889 -29.49 -30.62 37.94
N THR A 890 -28.86 -30.66 39.11
CA THR A 890 -28.43 -29.50 39.86
C THR A 890 -27.03 -29.10 39.42
N HIS A 891 -26.79 -27.81 39.22
CA HIS A 891 -25.48 -27.24 38.92
C HIS A 891 -25.26 -25.99 39.76
N ILE A 892 -24.05 -25.86 40.28
CA ILE A 892 -23.62 -24.70 41.05
C ILE A 892 -22.82 -23.82 40.10
N ASN A 893 -23.28 -22.59 39.93
CA ASN A 893 -22.65 -21.59 39.07
C ASN A 893 -22.17 -20.42 39.93
N HIS A 894 -21.26 -19.61 39.42
CA HIS A 894 -20.57 -18.61 40.24
C HIS A 894 -20.78 -17.20 39.70
N PHE A 895 -21.20 -16.27 40.57
CA PHE A 895 -21.09 -14.84 40.30
C PHE A 895 -19.73 -14.35 40.79
N LYS A 896 -18.94 -13.75 39.89
CA LYS A 896 -17.64 -13.18 40.26
C LYS A 896 -17.83 -11.91 41.11
N ARG A 897 -16.83 -11.62 41.94
CA ARG A 897 -16.77 -10.36 42.70
C ARG A 897 -16.96 -9.18 41.75
N THR A 898 -17.97 -8.37 41.99
CA THR A 898 -18.42 -7.32 41.06
C THR A 898 -18.59 -6.00 41.79
N ASN A 899 -18.15 -4.90 41.16
CA ASN A 899 -18.26 -3.55 41.69
C ASN A 899 -19.73 -3.15 41.90
N LEU A 900 -19.95 -2.26 42.87
CA LEU A 900 -21.24 -1.64 43.13
C LEU A 900 -21.81 -0.98 41.86
N ASN A 901 -23.11 -1.16 41.63
CA ASN A 901 -23.88 -0.73 40.47
C ASN A 901 -23.48 -1.37 39.12
N ILE A 902 -22.68 -2.43 39.13
CA ILE A 902 -22.40 -3.22 37.92
C ILE A 902 -23.30 -4.46 37.87
N LEU A 903 -23.78 -4.76 36.66
CA LEU A 903 -24.52 -5.97 36.30
C LEU A 903 -23.53 -7.13 36.10
N ALA A 904 -23.69 -8.21 36.85
CA ALA A 904 -22.89 -9.42 36.69
C ALA A 904 -23.69 -10.53 36.01
N THR A 905 -23.02 -11.25 35.11
CA THR A 905 -23.46 -12.54 34.59
C THR A 905 -22.75 -13.66 35.34
N MET A 906 -23.36 -14.84 35.36
CA MET A 906 -22.71 -16.04 35.90
C MET A 906 -21.54 -16.49 35.01
N GLU A 907 -20.59 -17.21 35.61
CA GLU A 907 -19.42 -17.75 34.91
C GLU A 907 -19.80 -18.76 33.82
N ASP A 908 -20.72 -19.69 34.11
CA ASP A 908 -21.34 -20.52 33.08
C ASP A 908 -22.61 -19.82 32.54
N LEU A 909 -22.77 -19.82 31.22
CA LEU A 909 -23.90 -19.16 30.56
C LEU A 909 -25.25 -19.81 30.94
N CYS A 910 -26.01 -19.14 31.81
CA CYS A 910 -27.37 -19.53 32.16
C CYS A 910 -28.36 -18.57 31.48
N LEU A 911 -29.22 -19.09 30.61
CA LEU A 911 -30.17 -18.31 29.84
C LEU A 911 -31.58 -18.38 30.45
N ASP A 912 -32.30 -17.27 30.41
CA ASP A 912 -33.72 -17.21 30.76
C ASP A 912 -34.59 -17.83 29.63
N SER A 913 -35.91 -17.87 29.84
CA SER A 913 -36.86 -18.40 28.85
C SER A 913 -36.89 -17.65 27.50
N ARG A 914 -36.27 -16.47 27.41
CA ARG A 914 -36.14 -15.66 26.18
C ARG A 914 -34.77 -15.85 25.51
N GLY A 915 -33.87 -16.65 26.10
CA GLY A 915 -32.52 -16.85 25.61
C GLY A 915 -31.54 -15.75 26.03
N LEU A 916 -31.87 -14.94 27.04
CA LEU A 916 -30.99 -13.88 27.56
C LEU A 916 -30.23 -14.35 28.79
N PRO A 917 -28.96 -13.96 28.98
CA PRO A 917 -28.22 -14.29 30.18
C PRO A 917 -28.91 -13.79 31.45
N VAL A 918 -29.03 -14.67 32.44
CA VAL A 918 -29.50 -14.32 33.78
C VAL A 918 -28.43 -13.48 34.47
N HIS A 919 -28.84 -12.37 35.09
CA HIS A 919 -27.93 -11.41 35.68
C HIS A 919 -28.43 -10.86 37.03
N ARG A 920 -27.48 -10.33 37.82
CA ARG A 920 -27.75 -9.62 39.08
C ARG A 920 -27.05 -8.28 39.07
N LEU A 921 -27.73 -7.25 39.56
CA LEU A 921 -27.11 -5.96 39.84
C LEU A 921 -26.45 -6.04 41.22
N CYS A 922 -25.20 -5.61 41.33
CA CYS A 922 -24.60 -5.39 42.64
C CYS A 922 -25.14 -4.07 43.22
N GLU A 923 -25.94 -4.12 44.29
CA GLU A 923 -26.67 -2.96 44.82
C GLU A 923 -26.19 -2.58 46.23
N ASN A 924 -26.32 -1.31 46.59
CA ASN A 924 -25.99 -0.84 47.92
C ASN A 924 -27.23 -0.95 48.80
N LYS A 925 -27.24 -1.90 49.74
CA LYS A 925 -28.28 -1.99 50.76
C LYS A 925 -27.68 -1.67 52.11
N ASN A 926 -28.13 -0.57 52.70
CA ASN A 926 -27.71 -0.09 54.03
C ASN A 926 -26.19 0.14 54.17
N GLY A 927 -25.52 0.60 53.11
CA GLY A 927 -24.07 0.87 53.14
C GLY A 927 -23.19 -0.36 52.85
N ILE A 928 -23.78 -1.48 52.45
CA ILE A 928 -23.08 -2.72 52.10
C ILE A 928 -23.46 -3.11 50.67
N ALA A 929 -22.46 -3.39 49.85
CA ALA A 929 -22.67 -3.94 48.52
C ALA A 929 -23.19 -5.38 48.64
N THR A 930 -24.41 -5.61 48.17
CA THR A 930 -25.10 -6.90 48.22
C THR A 930 -25.75 -7.19 46.88
N TRP A 931 -25.83 -8.45 46.50
CA TRP A 931 -26.44 -8.80 45.24
C TRP A 931 -27.95 -8.54 45.25
N GLY A 932 -28.43 -7.76 44.28
CA GLY A 932 -29.85 -7.55 44.00
C GLY A 932 -30.57 -8.85 43.61
N PRO A 933 -31.90 -8.85 43.48
CA PRO A 933 -32.63 -10.02 42.99
C PRO A 933 -32.18 -10.41 41.58
N LEU A 934 -32.32 -11.69 41.23
CA LEU A 934 -32.09 -12.15 39.86
C LEU A 934 -33.10 -11.48 38.93
N GLN A 935 -32.58 -10.67 38.02
CA GLN A 935 -33.39 -10.07 36.98
C GLN A 935 -33.57 -11.08 35.86
N ASN A 936 -34.65 -10.94 35.09
CA ASN A 936 -35.05 -11.86 34.00
C ASN A 936 -35.56 -13.25 34.41
N ILE A 937 -35.82 -13.53 35.69
CA ILE A 937 -36.56 -14.73 36.09
C ILE A 937 -38.05 -14.39 36.13
N TYR A 938 -38.78 -14.70 35.05
CA TYR A 938 -40.24 -14.76 35.12
C TYR A 938 -40.63 -15.96 35.98
N SER A 939 -41.37 -15.72 37.06
CA SER A 939 -42.03 -16.80 37.79
C SER A 939 -42.99 -17.52 36.84
N VAL A 940 -42.66 -18.76 36.51
CA VAL A 940 -43.52 -19.63 35.70
C VAL A 940 -44.64 -20.15 36.60
N GLU A 941 -45.66 -19.34 36.83
CA GLU A 941 -47.01 -19.86 37.02
C GLU A 941 -47.79 -19.68 35.71
N ASN A 942 -47.94 -20.82 35.03
CA ASN A 942 -48.88 -21.13 33.95
C ASN A 942 -48.62 -20.63 32.52
N LYS A 943 -48.29 -21.64 31.69
CA LYS A 943 -48.61 -21.82 30.26
C LYS A 943 -47.92 -20.89 29.25
N ALA A 944 -46.82 -21.37 28.67
CA ALA A 944 -46.73 -21.72 27.24
C ALA A 944 -45.39 -22.41 26.93
N LYS A 945 -45.45 -23.54 26.22
CA LYS A 945 -44.29 -24.33 25.77
C LYS A 945 -43.57 -23.61 24.62
N ARG A 946 -42.30 -23.23 24.81
CA ARG A 946 -41.30 -23.20 23.74
C ARG A 946 -40.02 -23.82 24.27
N SER A 947 -39.63 -24.94 23.66
CA SER A 947 -38.43 -25.71 23.98
C SER A 947 -37.32 -25.29 23.02
N PHE A 948 -36.17 -24.85 23.51
CA PHE A 948 -34.96 -24.66 22.71
C PHE A 948 -34.02 -25.86 22.91
N TYR A 949 -33.40 -26.30 21.82
CA TYR A 949 -32.51 -27.46 21.76
C TYR A 949 -31.06 -26.99 21.69
N LEU A 950 -30.23 -27.43 22.64
CA LEU A 950 -28.76 -27.40 22.52
C LEU A 950 -28.30 -28.80 22.12
N LYS A 951 -27.64 -28.90 20.96
CA LYS A 951 -27.00 -30.11 20.47
C LYS A 951 -25.55 -30.09 20.99
N SER A 952 -25.18 -31.03 21.86
CA SER A 952 -23.80 -31.17 22.33
C SER A 952 -22.91 -31.69 21.20
N ALA A 953 -21.86 -30.94 20.83
CA ALA A 953 -20.76 -31.46 20.04
C ALA A 953 -19.67 -31.95 20.99
N ASN A 954 -19.60 -33.27 21.18
CA ASN A 954 -18.39 -33.96 21.61
C ASN A 954 -17.78 -34.58 20.33
N GLN A 955 -16.82 -33.87 19.73
CA GLN A 955 -15.61 -34.37 19.08
C GLN A 955 -14.82 -33.19 18.51
#